data_AF-A0A2T5M8L4-F1
#
_entry.id   AF-A0A2T5M8L4-F1
#
_cell.length_a   1.000
_cell.length_b   1.000
_cell.length_c   1.000
_cell.angle_alpha   90.00
_cell.angle_beta   90.00
_cell.angle_gamma   90.00
#
_symmetry.space_group_name_H-M   'P 1'
#
loop_
_entity.id
_entity.type
_entity.pdbx_description
1 polymer ?
#
loop_
_entity_poly.entity_id
_entity_poly.type
_entity_poly.pdbx_seq_one_letter_code
_entity_poly.pdbx_strand_id
1 'polypeptide(L)'
;MGTPLVGTAIITGGNGSLGSEIAVAIAKTQPFVHLLLLARDIRSESVQNVRERIRLIGPRSIEVARVDLASFNSVASFAENTVERVHSKDIPPVTLLINCAAMSSYVTDQVTRDGHDPVYQTNCIAPFLLTVSLLEAFRAGDGTPNGGARVINIGCSSISKGSLGYFEDEDQASHVGRSGTPLSAKDALARVGSSKLIMSAAMYALRRSLVLTGNISLNIYTLDPGGMVGESHLVADVPLSIRMAHQTKSGLRPFLRVFSKSAINKVSVPAKVIAKVAFQSDTVENWGRERYYILDSEYEAGSVIPALRDPPQMEALLNKLMRQVELFQRLCFIAGVSLFVLLLIFPSWRASILPVLSLGLLSSSPEDLHIQTVRYYDLVKMQGTASGWENGERVLMCTPLRDAASHLPMFFSHLRNLTYPHHLIDLAFLVSDSKDGTMEMLSQMLEELQHDPDRDMSFGEISVIQKDFGQKVNQDVESRHGFAAQAGRRKLMAQARNWLLSATLRPTHSWVYWRDADVLTAPSTIIEDLMRHDRDVIVPNVWRPLPDWLGGEQPYDLNSWQESETALALADTLDEDAVIVEGYAEYATWRPHLAYLRDPYGDPDMEMELDGVGGVSILAKAKVFRSGVHFPAFSFEKHAETEAFGKMARRMGFSVIGLPHYTIWHLYEPSVDDLRHMEEMEQERKQREEEERVQSERAERNKAMFQDPKIESEIDNAFVRDSMEEAAREQPARQVSTPQDPEDSSAAAGEPATAKGKADDVHEQQGNLAKTDEAAKSS
;
A
#
# COMPACT_ATOMS: atom_id res chain seq x y z
N MET A 1 -13.26 21.68 -20.03
CA MET A 1 -12.27 21.27 -19.00
C MET A 1 -10.99 22.03 -19.27
N GLY A 2 -10.30 22.54 -18.24
CA GLY A 2 -8.97 23.16 -18.42
C GLY A 2 -7.90 22.07 -18.57
N THR A 3 -6.87 22.32 -19.37
CA THR A 3 -5.71 21.41 -19.46
C THR A 3 -5.00 21.34 -18.11
N PRO A 4 -4.74 20.15 -17.55
CA PRO A 4 -4.06 20.03 -16.26
C PRO A 4 -2.62 20.53 -16.33
N LEU A 5 -2.06 20.86 -15.16
CA LEU A 5 -0.66 21.24 -15.04
C LEU A 5 0.23 19.99 -15.11
N VAL A 6 1.36 20.08 -15.81
CA VAL A 6 2.23 18.93 -16.14
C VAL A 6 3.44 18.77 -15.20
N GLY A 7 3.60 19.66 -14.22
CA GLY A 7 4.72 19.63 -13.29
C GLY A 7 5.03 21.00 -12.66
N THR A 8 5.85 20.98 -11.62
CA THR A 8 6.31 22.15 -10.87
C THR A 8 7.77 22.47 -11.18
N ALA A 9 8.05 23.73 -11.50
CA ALA A 9 9.38 24.28 -11.72
C ALA A 9 9.76 25.27 -10.62
N ILE A 10 10.75 24.90 -9.80
CA ILE A 10 11.25 25.66 -8.67
C ILE A 10 12.48 26.48 -9.10
N ILE A 11 12.50 27.78 -8.80
CA ILE A 11 13.63 28.66 -9.14
C ILE A 11 14.09 29.40 -7.88
N THR A 12 15.29 29.08 -7.38
CA THR A 12 15.92 29.84 -6.29
C THR A 12 16.35 31.23 -6.78
N GLY A 13 16.06 32.27 -6.01
CA GLY A 13 16.36 33.64 -6.42
C GLY A 13 15.53 34.08 -7.63
N GLY A 14 14.26 33.65 -7.71
CA GLY A 14 13.36 33.91 -8.85
C GLY A 14 13.04 35.40 -9.09
N ASN A 15 13.34 36.26 -8.12
CA ASN A 15 13.27 37.73 -8.23
C ASN A 15 14.61 38.38 -8.61
N GLY A 16 15.71 37.62 -8.65
CA GLY A 16 17.03 38.09 -9.07
C GLY A 16 17.13 38.34 -10.57
N SER A 17 18.20 39.01 -11.00
CA SER A 17 18.37 39.44 -12.40
C SER A 17 18.28 38.29 -13.41
N LEU A 18 18.88 37.13 -13.10
CA LEU A 18 18.82 35.95 -13.97
C LEU A 18 17.59 35.08 -13.71
N GLY A 19 17.23 34.83 -12.44
CA GLY A 19 16.08 34.01 -12.07
C GLY A 19 14.75 34.53 -12.63
N SER A 20 14.55 35.85 -12.64
CA SER A 20 13.34 36.47 -13.19
C SER A 20 13.25 36.36 -14.72
N GLU A 21 14.37 36.49 -15.44
CA GLU A 21 14.39 36.25 -16.89
C GLU A 21 14.17 34.77 -17.23
N ILE A 22 14.68 33.83 -16.41
CA ILE A 22 14.40 32.39 -16.59
C ILE A 22 12.92 32.11 -16.37
N ALA A 23 12.32 32.61 -15.29
CA ALA A 23 10.89 32.47 -15.01
C ALA A 23 10.02 33.02 -16.15
N VAL A 24 10.37 34.19 -16.69
CA VAL A 24 9.71 34.80 -17.85
C VAL A 24 9.95 34.00 -19.14
N ALA A 25 11.11 33.37 -19.33
CA ALA A 25 11.38 32.51 -20.48
C ALA A 25 10.54 31.23 -20.43
N ILE A 26 10.52 30.53 -19.28
CA ILE A 26 9.70 29.33 -19.06
C ILE A 26 8.21 29.67 -19.20
N ALA A 27 7.74 30.78 -18.62
CA ALA A 27 6.35 31.21 -18.76
C ALA A 27 5.91 31.45 -20.22
N LYS A 28 6.84 31.76 -21.14
CA LYS A 28 6.56 31.91 -22.58
C LYS A 28 6.52 30.59 -23.34
N THR A 29 7.36 29.62 -22.97
CA THR A 29 7.52 28.36 -23.72
C THR A 29 6.76 27.18 -23.13
N GLN A 30 6.48 27.19 -21.83
CA GLN A 30 5.87 26.07 -21.10
C GLN A 30 4.58 26.52 -20.40
N PRO A 31 3.42 26.46 -21.08
CA PRO A 31 2.19 27.07 -20.59
C PRO A 31 1.53 26.34 -19.42
N PHE A 32 1.82 25.04 -19.24
CA PHE A 32 1.17 24.15 -18.27
C PHE A 32 2.05 23.82 -17.05
N VAL A 33 3.14 24.55 -16.83
CA VAL A 33 4.04 24.35 -15.68
C VAL A 33 3.65 25.28 -14.53
N HIS A 34 3.60 24.75 -13.30
CA HIS A 34 3.49 25.57 -12.09
C HIS A 34 4.86 26.21 -11.79
N LEU A 35 4.92 27.54 -11.73
CA LEU A 35 6.15 28.28 -11.42
C LEU A 35 6.19 28.64 -9.94
N LEU A 36 7.11 28.01 -9.20
CA LEU A 36 7.34 28.28 -7.78
C LEU A 36 8.66 29.06 -7.60
N LEU A 37 8.54 30.38 -7.45
CA LEU A 37 9.69 31.27 -7.36
C LEU A 37 10.11 31.47 -5.90
N LEU A 38 11.38 31.25 -5.56
CA LEU A 38 11.87 31.41 -4.19
C LEU A 38 12.60 32.73 -4.03
N ALA A 39 12.22 33.51 -3.02
CA ALA A 39 12.82 34.81 -2.72
C ALA A 39 12.99 35.02 -1.20
N ARG A 40 14.07 35.69 -0.78
CA ARG A 40 14.30 36.02 0.64
C ARG A 40 13.26 37.02 1.18
N ASP A 41 12.86 37.99 0.36
CA ASP A 41 11.76 38.91 0.66
C ASP A 41 10.73 38.94 -0.47
N ILE A 42 9.63 38.23 -0.23
CA ILE A 42 8.45 38.13 -1.11
C ILE A 42 7.70 39.46 -1.31
N ARG A 43 7.99 40.48 -0.48
CA ARG A 43 7.35 41.82 -0.57
C ARG A 43 8.15 42.82 -1.41
N SER A 44 9.36 42.47 -1.83
CA SER A 44 10.22 43.36 -2.59
C SER A 44 9.64 43.71 -3.97
N GLU A 45 9.92 44.93 -4.45
CA GLU A 45 9.48 45.42 -5.77
C GLU A 45 9.88 44.46 -6.91
N SER A 46 11.07 43.86 -6.81
CA SER A 46 11.56 42.84 -7.76
C SER A 46 10.63 41.63 -7.89
N VAL A 47 9.97 41.20 -6.81
CA VAL A 47 8.98 40.11 -6.81
C VAL A 47 7.68 40.56 -7.48
N GLN A 48 7.24 41.79 -7.21
CA GLN A 48 6.04 42.35 -7.84
C GLN A 48 6.23 42.46 -9.36
N ASN A 49 7.36 43.03 -9.78
CA ASN A 49 7.75 43.20 -11.18
C ASN A 49 7.77 41.87 -11.96
N VAL A 50 8.40 40.81 -11.44
CA VAL A 50 8.42 39.51 -12.13
C VAL A 50 7.03 38.87 -12.20
N ARG A 51 6.20 39.00 -11.15
CA ARG A 51 4.82 38.49 -11.17
C ARG A 51 3.95 39.21 -12.21
N GLU A 52 4.06 40.53 -12.31
CA GLU A 52 3.35 41.32 -13.32
C GLU A 52 3.80 40.96 -14.74
N ARG A 53 5.12 40.90 -14.97
CA ARG A 53 5.70 40.48 -16.25
C ARG A 53 5.25 39.09 -16.69
N ILE A 54 5.04 38.17 -15.75
CA ILE A 54 4.55 36.81 -16.05
C ILE A 54 3.04 36.83 -16.31
N ARG A 55 2.24 37.57 -15.52
CA ARG A 55 0.80 37.75 -15.76
C ARG A 55 0.48 38.37 -17.12
N LEU A 56 1.32 39.29 -17.60
CA LEU A 56 1.18 39.90 -18.94
C LEU A 56 1.40 38.91 -20.11
N ILE A 57 1.94 37.71 -19.86
CA ILE A 57 2.08 36.65 -20.88
C ILE A 57 0.75 35.88 -21.03
N GLY A 58 -0.08 35.84 -19.99
CA GLY A 58 -1.35 35.14 -19.95
C GLY A 58 -1.64 34.51 -18.58
N PRO A 59 -2.76 33.77 -18.45
CA PRO A 59 -3.05 33.00 -17.24
C PRO A 59 -1.95 31.93 -17.04
N ARG A 60 -1.33 31.96 -15.87
CA ARG A 60 -0.24 31.07 -15.44
C ARG A 60 -0.41 30.72 -13.98
N SER A 61 -0.12 29.47 -13.64
CA SER A 61 0.02 29.04 -12.24
C SER A 61 1.39 29.50 -11.73
N ILE A 62 1.41 30.56 -10.91
CA ILE A 62 2.64 31.15 -10.36
C ILE A 62 2.47 31.48 -8.87
N GLU A 63 3.40 30.96 -8.08
CA GLU A 63 3.54 31.20 -6.65
C GLU A 63 4.92 31.78 -6.34
N VAL A 64 5.01 32.51 -5.22
CA VAL A 64 6.30 32.99 -4.70
C VAL A 64 6.39 32.62 -3.22
N ALA A 65 7.34 31.75 -2.88
CA ALA A 65 7.58 31.30 -1.51
C ALA A 65 8.78 32.03 -0.89
N ARG A 66 8.72 32.21 0.44
CA ARG A 66 9.80 32.82 1.21
C ARG A 66 10.84 31.76 1.56
N VAL A 67 12.06 31.89 1.03
CA VAL A 67 13.19 31.03 1.38
C VAL A 67 14.45 31.87 1.56
N ASP A 68 15.13 31.72 2.70
CA ASP A 68 16.46 32.27 2.92
C ASP A 68 17.51 31.17 2.95
N LEU A 69 18.33 31.11 1.90
CA LEU A 69 19.43 30.14 1.78
C LEU A 69 20.57 30.36 2.80
N ALA A 70 20.54 31.45 3.59
CA ALA A 70 21.41 31.65 4.75
C ALA A 70 20.82 31.09 6.07
N SER A 71 19.78 30.27 6.00
CA SER A 71 19.19 29.55 7.13
C SER A 71 18.74 28.14 6.72
N PHE A 72 19.36 27.08 7.25
CA PHE A 72 18.97 25.69 6.96
C PHE A 72 17.52 25.40 7.36
N ASN A 73 17.05 25.93 8.49
CA ASN A 73 15.64 25.82 8.89
C ASN A 73 14.69 26.41 7.82
N SER A 74 15.05 27.54 7.20
CA SER A 74 14.23 28.12 6.13
C SER A 74 14.21 27.27 4.85
N VAL A 75 15.21 26.41 4.64
CA VAL A 75 15.30 25.50 3.50
C VAL A 75 14.54 24.21 3.78
N ALA A 76 14.75 23.60 4.95
CA ALA A 76 14.09 22.38 5.39
C ALA A 76 12.56 22.56 5.44
N SER A 77 12.05 23.55 6.17
CA SER A 77 10.60 23.79 6.27
C SER A 77 9.93 24.14 4.94
N PHE A 78 10.68 24.71 3.99
CA PHE A 78 10.17 24.93 2.63
C PHE A 78 10.10 23.61 1.83
N ALA A 79 11.14 22.78 1.91
CA ALA A 79 11.18 21.51 1.22
C ALA A 79 10.11 20.54 1.76
N GLU A 80 9.99 20.42 3.08
CA GLU A 80 8.96 19.64 3.78
C GLU A 80 7.54 20.04 3.33
N ASN A 81 7.21 21.35 3.39
CA ASN A 81 5.91 21.84 2.93
C ASN A 81 5.68 21.60 1.42
N THR A 82 6.74 21.64 0.60
CA THR A 82 6.64 21.36 -0.84
C THR A 82 6.38 19.87 -1.09
N VAL A 83 7.05 18.98 -0.37
CA VAL A 83 6.83 17.52 -0.43
C VAL A 83 5.41 17.17 0.02
N GLU A 84 4.97 17.70 1.16
CA GLU A 84 3.61 17.54 1.68
C GLU A 84 2.56 17.96 0.63
N ARG A 85 2.73 19.13 0.00
CA ARG A 85 1.83 19.65 -1.04
C ARG A 85 1.85 18.86 -2.35
N VAL A 86 2.93 18.13 -2.64
CA VAL A 86 2.97 17.17 -3.76
C VAL A 86 2.22 15.89 -3.38
N HIS A 87 2.40 15.39 -2.16
CA HIS A 87 1.70 14.19 -1.65
C HIS A 87 0.19 14.40 -1.51
N SER A 88 -0.26 15.57 -1.02
CA SER A 88 -1.67 15.97 -0.95
C SER A 88 -2.29 16.27 -2.33
N LYS A 89 -1.47 16.36 -3.38
CA LYS A 89 -1.83 16.77 -4.76
C LYS A 89 -2.29 18.24 -4.86
N ASP A 90 -1.96 19.09 -3.88
CA ASP A 90 -2.16 20.55 -3.94
C ASP A 90 -1.33 21.23 -5.06
N ILE A 91 -0.15 20.68 -5.35
CA ILE A 91 0.69 21.08 -6.50
C ILE A 91 1.14 19.85 -7.30
N PRO A 92 1.41 20.00 -8.61
CA PRO A 92 1.99 18.92 -9.42
C PRO A 92 3.39 18.51 -8.92
N PRO A 93 3.84 17.28 -9.23
CA PRO A 93 5.19 16.81 -8.94
C PRO A 93 6.28 17.78 -9.41
N VAL A 94 7.39 17.83 -8.68
CA VAL A 94 8.50 18.72 -9.04
C VAL A 94 9.28 18.08 -10.19
N THR A 95 9.26 18.72 -11.36
CA THR A 95 9.96 18.22 -12.57
C THR A 95 11.25 19.00 -12.84
N LEU A 96 11.42 20.17 -12.24
CA LEU A 96 12.56 21.05 -12.47
C LEU A 96 12.94 21.86 -11.23
N LEU A 97 14.21 21.80 -10.83
CA LEU A 97 14.81 22.71 -9.85
C LEU A 97 15.95 23.49 -10.50
N ILE A 98 15.92 24.82 -10.39
CA ILE A 98 17.01 25.69 -10.84
C ILE A 98 17.66 26.38 -9.64
N ASN A 99 18.89 25.96 -9.35
CA ASN A 99 19.76 26.55 -8.34
C ASN A 99 20.44 27.81 -8.91
N CYS A 100 19.63 28.86 -9.10
CA CYS A 100 20.01 30.15 -9.67
C CYS A 100 20.42 31.20 -8.63
N ALA A 101 19.99 31.07 -7.37
CA ALA A 101 20.43 31.98 -6.32
C ALA A 101 21.96 31.92 -6.13
N ALA A 102 22.55 33.07 -5.86
CA ALA A 102 23.96 33.17 -5.50
C ALA A 102 24.21 34.44 -4.67
N MET A 103 25.26 34.39 -3.86
CA MET A 103 25.86 35.49 -3.14
C MET A 103 27.33 35.64 -3.57
N SER A 104 27.77 36.89 -3.69
CA SER A 104 29.18 37.27 -3.84
C SER A 104 29.44 38.49 -2.95
N SER A 105 30.60 38.49 -2.29
CA SER A 105 31.01 39.55 -1.39
C SER A 105 32.50 39.85 -1.59
N TYR A 106 32.84 41.14 -1.55
CA TYR A 106 34.21 41.66 -1.64
C TYR A 106 34.73 42.09 -0.26
N VAL A 107 34.06 41.69 0.82
CA VAL A 107 34.44 41.92 2.21
C VAL A 107 34.38 40.62 3.01
N THR A 108 34.96 40.61 4.20
CA THR A 108 34.74 39.56 5.20
C THR A 108 33.34 39.69 5.79
N ASP A 109 32.47 38.73 5.51
CA ASP A 109 31.11 38.71 6.03
C ASP A 109 31.07 38.11 7.45
N GLN A 110 30.03 38.40 8.22
CA GLN A 110 29.74 37.60 9.41
C GLN A 110 29.27 36.20 9.01
N VAL A 111 29.58 35.19 9.82
CA VAL A 111 29.01 33.85 9.62
C VAL A 111 27.48 33.88 9.68
N THR A 112 26.85 32.93 9.00
CA THR A 112 25.40 32.74 9.02
C THR A 112 24.92 32.30 10.40
N ARG A 113 23.59 32.25 10.58
CA ARG A 113 22.96 31.73 11.81
C ARG A 113 23.32 30.27 12.09
N ASP A 114 23.63 29.52 11.03
CA ASP A 114 24.03 28.11 11.12
C ASP A 114 25.56 27.94 11.24
N GLY A 115 26.32 29.03 11.43
CA GLY A 115 27.76 29.00 11.71
C GLY A 115 28.67 28.87 10.48
N HIS A 116 28.15 29.04 9.27
CA HIS A 116 28.91 28.87 8.03
C HIS A 116 29.28 30.21 7.37
N ASP A 117 30.26 30.17 6.46
CA ASP A 117 30.52 31.26 5.52
C ASP A 117 29.26 31.54 4.65
N PRO A 118 28.77 32.79 4.54
CA PRO A 118 27.54 33.08 3.80
C PRO A 118 27.58 32.76 2.30
N VAL A 119 28.76 32.88 1.66
CA VAL A 119 28.96 32.53 0.25
C VAL A 119 28.97 31.02 0.09
N TYR A 120 29.61 30.28 1.01
CA TYR A 120 29.59 28.81 1.02
C TYR A 120 28.19 28.26 1.24
N GLN A 121 27.47 28.72 2.28
CA GLN A 121 26.14 28.23 2.58
C GLN A 121 25.15 28.57 1.46
N THR A 122 25.06 29.84 1.05
CA THR A 122 24.09 30.30 0.04
C THR A 122 24.30 29.63 -1.32
N ASN A 123 25.55 29.43 -1.73
CA ASN A 123 25.86 28.94 -3.09
C ASN A 123 26.05 27.42 -3.17
N CYS A 124 26.29 26.73 -2.05
CA CYS A 124 26.66 25.32 -2.01
C CYS A 124 25.81 24.51 -1.02
N ILE A 125 25.93 24.73 0.29
CA ILE A 125 25.31 23.83 1.27
C ILE A 125 23.78 23.90 1.20
N ALA A 126 23.21 25.11 1.15
CA ALA A 126 21.77 25.30 1.19
C ALA A 126 21.02 24.78 -0.06
N PRO A 127 21.51 24.96 -1.32
CA PRO A 127 20.83 24.34 -2.46
C PRO A 127 21.18 22.84 -2.64
N PHE A 128 22.26 22.34 -2.02
CA PHE A 128 22.51 20.89 -1.89
C PHE A 128 21.47 20.26 -0.95
N LEU A 129 21.32 20.83 0.26
CA LEU A 129 20.23 20.50 1.22
C LEU A 129 18.86 20.54 0.53
N LEU A 130 18.53 21.65 -0.14
CA LEU A 130 17.26 21.79 -0.87
C LEU A 130 17.04 20.69 -1.91
N THR A 131 18.10 20.25 -2.61
CA THR A 131 17.97 19.17 -3.60
C THR A 131 17.72 17.83 -2.92
N VAL A 132 18.44 17.51 -1.85
CA VAL A 132 18.29 16.26 -1.09
C VAL A 132 16.93 16.18 -0.39
N SER A 133 16.47 17.28 0.22
CA SER A 133 15.16 17.36 0.88
C SER A 133 13.96 17.35 -0.09
N LEU A 134 14.18 17.53 -1.40
CA LEU A 134 13.13 17.44 -2.43
C LEU A 134 13.12 16.11 -3.21
N LEU A 135 13.92 15.11 -2.82
CA LEU A 135 14.02 13.82 -3.53
C LEU A 135 12.67 13.09 -3.65
N GLU A 136 11.81 13.13 -2.63
CA GLU A 136 10.45 12.58 -2.70
C GLU A 136 9.57 13.35 -3.69
N ALA A 137 9.63 14.69 -3.67
CA ALA A 137 8.86 15.54 -4.59
C ALA A 137 9.27 15.38 -6.07
N PHE A 138 10.53 14.99 -6.34
CA PHE A 138 10.99 14.56 -7.67
C PHE A 138 10.52 13.14 -8.03
N ARG A 139 10.41 12.24 -7.04
CA ARG A 139 10.01 10.82 -7.23
C ARG A 139 8.54 10.66 -7.61
N ALA A 140 7.68 11.61 -7.22
CA ALA A 140 6.25 11.63 -7.58
C ALA A 140 5.96 11.91 -9.08
N GLY A 141 6.98 12.10 -9.92
CA GLY A 141 6.83 12.22 -11.37
C GLY A 141 6.42 10.89 -12.05
N ASP A 142 6.05 10.96 -13.33
CA ASP A 142 5.37 9.86 -14.07
C ASP A 142 6.19 8.58 -14.31
N GLY A 143 7.44 8.49 -13.82
CA GLY A 143 8.30 7.32 -13.94
C GLY A 143 8.71 6.97 -15.37
N THR A 144 8.35 7.76 -16.39
CA THR A 144 8.59 7.39 -17.79
C THR A 144 10.05 7.60 -18.20
N PRO A 145 10.58 6.81 -19.17
CA PRO A 145 11.93 7.00 -19.74
C PRO A 145 12.19 8.38 -20.38
N ASN A 146 11.12 9.16 -20.60
CA ASN A 146 11.15 10.50 -21.20
C ASN A 146 10.84 11.64 -20.19
N GLY A 147 10.42 11.31 -18.96
CA GLY A 147 9.85 12.24 -17.97
C GLY A 147 10.73 12.57 -16.76
N GLY A 148 11.99 12.14 -16.74
CA GLY A 148 12.90 12.33 -15.60
C GLY A 148 13.09 13.79 -15.16
N ALA A 149 13.02 14.03 -13.85
CA ALA A 149 13.19 15.34 -13.24
C ALA A 149 14.61 15.90 -13.45
N ARG A 150 14.76 17.23 -13.41
CA ARG A 150 16.04 17.91 -13.72
C ARG A 150 16.46 18.91 -12.66
N VAL A 151 17.75 18.93 -12.33
CA VAL A 151 18.36 19.95 -11.47
C VAL A 151 19.45 20.69 -12.23
N ILE A 152 19.28 22.02 -12.37
CA ILE A 152 20.22 22.90 -13.06
C ILE A 152 20.94 23.76 -12.03
N ASN A 153 22.24 23.54 -11.88
CA ASN A 153 23.11 24.40 -11.08
C ASN A 153 23.65 25.55 -11.93
N ILE A 154 23.42 26.79 -11.52
CA ILE A 154 24.01 27.95 -12.21
C ILE A 154 25.47 28.09 -11.79
N GLY A 155 26.37 27.71 -12.71
CA GLY A 155 27.82 27.75 -12.58
C GLY A 155 28.43 29.10 -12.92
N CYS A 156 29.75 29.15 -13.00
CA CYS A 156 30.51 30.35 -13.36
C CYS A 156 31.94 30.00 -13.75
N SER A 157 32.48 30.65 -14.77
CA SER A 157 33.91 30.59 -15.17
C SER A 157 34.92 30.81 -14.03
N SER A 158 34.52 31.45 -12.93
CA SER A 158 35.36 31.58 -11.72
C SER A 158 35.62 30.25 -10.99
N ILE A 159 34.92 29.16 -11.34
CA ILE A 159 35.24 27.78 -10.90
C ILE A 159 36.71 27.43 -11.16
N SER A 160 37.29 27.93 -12.26
CA SER A 160 38.72 27.79 -12.61
C SER A 160 39.71 28.40 -11.59
N LYS A 161 39.21 29.20 -10.63
CA LYS A 161 39.99 29.83 -9.55
C LYS A 161 39.64 29.28 -8.16
N GLY A 162 38.73 28.31 -8.10
CA GLY A 162 38.29 27.69 -6.85
C GLY A 162 39.16 26.53 -6.40
N SER A 163 39.05 26.18 -5.12
CA SER A 163 39.58 24.95 -4.52
C SER A 163 38.46 24.23 -3.77
N LEU A 164 38.53 22.90 -3.68
CA LEU A 164 37.58 22.12 -2.89
C LEU A 164 37.78 22.33 -1.37
N GLY A 165 39.03 22.51 -0.93
CA GLY A 165 39.39 22.76 0.47
C GLY A 165 39.29 24.23 0.93
N TYR A 166 38.81 25.15 0.08
CA TYR A 166 38.81 26.60 0.37
C TYR A 166 38.13 26.97 1.71
N PHE A 167 37.08 26.25 2.08
CA PHE A 167 36.32 26.46 3.33
C PHE A 167 36.72 25.45 4.43
N GLU A 168 37.88 24.81 4.31
CA GLU A 168 38.46 23.85 5.26
C GLU A 168 39.80 24.35 5.80
N ASP A 169 40.64 24.95 4.94
CA ASP A 169 41.95 25.49 5.33
C ASP A 169 41.79 26.58 6.41
N GLU A 170 42.25 26.33 7.64
CA GLU A 170 42.23 27.34 8.72
C GLU A 170 43.00 28.61 8.30
N ASP A 171 44.06 28.48 7.50
CA ASP A 171 44.82 29.61 6.94
C ASP A 171 44.00 30.47 5.93
N GLN A 172 42.99 29.92 5.25
CA GLN A 172 42.10 30.70 4.38
C GLN A 172 40.82 31.15 5.10
N ALA A 173 40.37 30.39 6.10
CA ALA A 173 39.41 30.86 7.10
C ALA A 173 39.99 32.00 7.97
N SER A 174 41.33 32.11 8.05
CA SER A 174 42.07 33.16 8.79
C SER A 174 41.90 34.58 8.23
N HIS A 175 41.06 34.77 7.22
CA HIS A 175 40.41 36.05 6.94
C HIS A 175 39.44 36.51 8.07
N VAL A 176 39.79 36.23 9.33
CA VAL A 176 39.28 36.82 10.58
C VAL A 176 39.80 38.27 10.73
N GLY A 177 39.73 39.03 9.63
CA GLY A 177 39.60 40.47 9.72
C GLY A 177 38.23 40.79 10.33
N ARG A 178 38.12 41.90 11.06
CA ARG A 178 36.81 42.38 11.54
C ARG A 178 35.83 42.41 10.37
N SER A 179 34.60 41.95 10.59
CA SER A 179 33.53 41.98 9.58
C SER A 179 33.52 43.33 8.83
N GLY A 180 33.56 43.26 7.50
CA GLY A 180 33.68 44.42 6.63
C GLY A 180 35.09 44.77 6.17
N THR A 181 36.15 44.00 6.54
CA THR A 181 37.47 44.20 5.93
C THR A 181 37.44 43.84 4.43
N PRO A 182 37.92 44.72 3.52
CA PRO A 182 37.96 44.43 2.09
C PRO A 182 38.86 43.24 1.74
N LEU A 183 38.34 42.34 0.89
CA LEU A 183 39.08 41.25 0.28
C LEU A 183 39.72 41.69 -1.04
N SER A 184 40.82 41.06 -1.44
CA SER A 184 41.35 41.23 -2.79
C SER A 184 40.33 40.74 -3.82
N ALA A 185 40.32 41.37 -5.00
CA ALA A 185 39.53 40.88 -6.13
C ALA A 185 39.95 39.45 -6.57
N LYS A 186 41.17 39.01 -6.24
CA LYS A 186 41.59 37.61 -6.42
C LYS A 186 40.85 36.68 -5.46
N ASP A 187 40.83 37.03 -4.18
CA ASP A 187 40.36 36.17 -3.09
C ASP A 187 38.82 36.10 -3.08
N ALA A 188 38.15 37.23 -3.32
CA ALA A 188 36.69 37.26 -3.53
C ALA A 188 36.24 36.37 -4.71
N LEU A 189 37.01 36.37 -5.81
CA LEU A 189 36.75 35.47 -6.95
C LEU A 189 37.08 34.00 -6.64
N ALA A 190 38.11 33.74 -5.82
CA ALA A 190 38.44 32.38 -5.37
C ALA A 190 37.36 31.82 -4.42
N ARG A 191 36.84 32.62 -3.49
CA ARG A 191 35.74 32.27 -2.58
C ARG A 191 34.46 31.89 -3.32
N VAL A 192 34.03 32.73 -4.27
CA VAL A 192 32.86 32.46 -5.12
C VAL A 192 33.11 31.31 -6.10
N GLY A 193 34.31 31.24 -6.67
CA GLY A 193 34.73 30.13 -7.54
C GLY A 193 34.68 28.79 -6.83
N SER A 194 35.21 28.72 -5.60
CA SER A 194 35.21 27.54 -4.74
C SER A 194 33.79 27.12 -4.37
N SER A 195 32.92 28.05 -3.97
CA SER A 195 31.54 27.67 -3.61
C SER A 195 30.76 27.11 -4.81
N LYS A 196 31.00 27.60 -6.03
CA LYS A 196 30.40 27.03 -7.25
C LYS A 196 31.08 25.74 -7.73
N LEU A 197 32.38 25.58 -7.49
CA LEU A 197 33.13 24.35 -7.78
C LEU A 197 32.64 23.21 -6.88
N ILE A 198 32.62 23.42 -5.57
CA ILE A 198 32.18 22.43 -4.57
C ILE A 198 30.73 22.04 -4.82
N MET A 199 29.85 23.03 -5.07
CA MET A 199 28.46 22.79 -5.42
C MET A 199 28.32 21.86 -6.64
N SER A 200 28.99 22.22 -7.75
CA SER A 200 28.90 21.43 -8.97
C SER A 200 29.45 20.02 -8.76
N ALA A 201 30.63 19.91 -8.16
CA ALA A 201 31.30 18.64 -7.88
C ALA A 201 30.44 17.69 -7.02
N ALA A 202 29.93 18.16 -5.88
CA ALA A 202 29.10 17.37 -4.99
C ALA A 202 27.74 17.01 -5.61
N MET A 203 27.19 17.86 -6.49
CA MET A 203 25.94 17.60 -7.18
C MET A 203 26.09 16.57 -8.32
N TYR A 204 27.23 16.50 -9.00
CA TYR A 204 27.56 15.37 -9.88
C TYR A 204 27.83 14.09 -9.08
N ALA A 205 28.52 14.17 -7.94
CA ALA A 205 28.71 13.02 -7.05
C ALA A 205 27.36 12.47 -6.53
N LEU A 206 26.44 13.34 -6.13
CA LEU A 206 25.06 13.00 -5.77
C LEU A 206 24.33 12.34 -6.95
N ARG A 207 24.45 12.85 -8.18
CA ARG A 207 23.89 12.21 -9.38
C ARG A 207 24.44 10.80 -9.57
N ARG A 208 25.76 10.59 -9.47
CA ARG A 208 26.38 9.25 -9.55
C ARG A 208 25.80 8.32 -8.50
N SER A 209 25.70 8.78 -7.25
CA SER A 209 25.12 8.01 -6.14
C SER A 209 23.65 7.66 -6.38
N LEU A 210 22.81 8.61 -6.81
CA LEU A 210 21.39 8.37 -7.12
C LEU A 210 21.17 7.44 -8.30
N VAL A 211 22.03 7.51 -9.33
CA VAL A 211 22.01 6.58 -10.48
C VAL A 211 22.42 5.17 -10.06
N LEU A 212 23.45 5.03 -9.21
CA LEU A 212 23.95 3.73 -8.75
C LEU A 212 23.05 3.07 -7.70
N THR A 213 22.35 3.85 -6.87
CA THR A 213 21.62 3.32 -5.69
C THR A 213 20.10 3.48 -5.76
N GLY A 214 19.56 4.39 -6.58
CA GLY A 214 18.26 4.98 -6.28
C GLY A 214 17.12 4.81 -7.25
N ASN A 215 17.37 4.48 -8.51
CA ASN A 215 16.33 4.38 -9.53
C ASN A 215 15.45 5.65 -9.65
N ILE A 216 15.89 6.80 -9.10
CA ILE A 216 15.27 8.10 -9.29
C ILE A 216 15.86 8.67 -10.57
N SER A 217 15.02 8.90 -11.57
CA SER A 217 15.40 9.51 -12.84
C SER A 217 15.66 11.01 -12.69
N LEU A 218 16.71 11.38 -11.94
CA LEU A 218 17.10 12.76 -11.65
C LEU A 218 18.36 13.15 -12.43
N ASN A 219 18.20 13.98 -13.46
CA ASN A 219 19.32 14.50 -14.23
C ASN A 219 19.85 15.79 -13.62
N ILE A 220 21.13 15.79 -13.22
CA ILE A 220 21.80 16.94 -12.61
C ILE A 220 22.94 17.40 -13.52
N TYR A 221 22.97 18.70 -13.83
CA TYR A 221 24.04 19.31 -14.61
C TYR A 221 24.25 20.78 -14.24
N THR A 222 25.43 21.30 -14.61
CA THR A 222 25.81 22.69 -14.37
C THR A 222 25.75 23.49 -15.67
N LEU A 223 25.23 24.72 -15.60
CA LEU A 223 25.18 25.65 -16.73
C LEU A 223 25.81 26.99 -16.33
N ASP A 224 26.88 27.36 -17.03
CA ASP A 224 27.52 28.68 -16.95
C ASP A 224 26.81 29.67 -17.91
N PRO A 225 26.17 30.74 -17.39
CA PRO A 225 25.50 31.74 -18.22
C PRO A 225 26.49 32.68 -18.96
N GLY A 226 27.80 32.47 -18.78
CA GLY A 226 28.85 33.33 -19.29
C GLY A 226 28.90 34.69 -18.58
N GLY A 227 29.69 35.61 -19.12
CA GLY A 227 29.68 36.99 -18.62
C GLY A 227 28.32 37.63 -18.92
N MET A 228 27.67 38.21 -17.90
CA MET A 228 26.37 38.89 -18.04
C MET A 228 26.48 40.39 -17.77
N VAL A 229 25.55 41.18 -18.30
CA VAL A 229 25.39 42.60 -17.95
C VAL A 229 23.96 42.93 -17.57
N GLY A 230 23.85 43.58 -16.43
CA GLY A 230 22.67 44.21 -15.85
C GLY A 230 23.06 44.74 -14.48
N GLU A 231 22.17 45.48 -13.83
CA GLU A 231 22.30 45.71 -12.39
C GLU A 231 22.07 44.39 -11.68
N SER A 232 23.16 43.75 -11.24
CA SER A 232 23.11 42.49 -10.54
C SER A 232 23.31 42.74 -9.06
N HIS A 233 22.27 42.49 -8.27
CA HIS A 233 22.33 42.50 -6.81
C HIS A 233 23.21 41.39 -6.21
N LEU A 234 23.88 40.59 -7.06
CA LEU A 234 24.87 39.58 -6.65
C LEU A 234 26.05 40.18 -5.85
N VAL A 235 26.25 41.49 -5.87
CA VAL A 235 27.43 42.13 -5.28
C VAL A 235 27.06 43.25 -4.31
N ALA A 236 27.14 42.93 -3.01
CA ALA A 236 27.21 43.95 -1.96
C ALA A 236 28.61 44.62 -1.98
N ASP A 237 28.65 45.90 -1.59
CA ASP A 237 29.86 46.65 -1.21
C ASP A 237 31.08 46.54 -2.15
N VAL A 238 30.84 46.83 -3.43
CA VAL A 238 31.90 46.92 -4.46
C VAL A 238 32.71 48.22 -4.31
N PRO A 239 34.06 48.16 -4.18
CA PRO A 239 34.93 49.33 -4.26
C PRO A 239 34.71 50.13 -5.56
N LEU A 240 34.70 51.46 -5.47
CA LEU A 240 34.32 52.36 -6.58
C LEU A 240 35.12 52.10 -7.88
N SER A 241 36.40 51.73 -7.74
CA SER A 241 37.30 51.34 -8.84
C SER A 241 36.82 50.13 -9.64
N ILE A 242 36.25 49.12 -8.99
CA ILE A 242 35.73 47.91 -9.64
C ILE A 242 34.38 48.21 -10.34
N ARG A 243 33.54 49.09 -9.78
CA ARG A 243 32.34 49.60 -10.48
C ARG A 243 32.70 50.33 -11.78
N MET A 244 33.70 51.21 -11.75
CA MET A 244 34.20 51.90 -12.96
C MET A 244 34.83 50.95 -13.99
N ALA A 245 35.54 49.91 -13.55
CA ALA A 245 36.07 48.86 -14.43
C ALA A 245 34.95 48.03 -15.10
N HIS A 246 33.81 47.85 -14.45
CA HIS A 246 32.63 47.20 -15.04
C HIS A 246 31.90 48.11 -16.05
N GLN A 247 31.75 49.41 -15.76
CA GLN A 247 31.14 50.37 -16.69
C GLN A 247 31.97 50.52 -17.98
N THR A 248 33.28 50.67 -17.88
CA THR A 248 34.17 50.85 -19.05
C THR A 248 34.19 49.63 -19.98
N LYS A 249 34.13 48.40 -19.44
CA LYS A 249 33.98 47.18 -20.26
C LYS A 249 32.68 47.10 -21.05
N SER A 250 31.63 47.84 -20.67
CA SER A 250 30.37 47.84 -21.42
C SER A 250 30.45 48.54 -22.78
N GLY A 251 31.38 49.49 -22.95
CA GLY A 251 31.60 50.20 -24.23
C GLY A 251 32.33 49.36 -25.27
N LEU A 252 33.20 48.43 -24.85
CA LEU A 252 33.98 47.55 -25.73
C LEU A 252 33.22 46.29 -26.19
N ARG A 253 31.93 46.19 -25.85
CA ARG A 253 31.04 45.05 -26.16
C ARG A 253 31.12 44.50 -27.59
N PRO A 254 31.07 45.32 -28.66
CA PRO A 254 31.07 44.77 -30.03
C PRO A 254 32.36 44.02 -30.37
N PHE A 255 33.51 44.56 -29.92
CA PHE A 255 34.83 44.00 -30.19
C PHE A 255 35.11 42.75 -29.36
N LEU A 256 34.77 42.73 -28.06
CA LEU A 256 35.01 41.57 -27.20
C LEU A 256 34.20 40.33 -27.61
N ARG A 257 33.00 40.53 -28.18
CA ARG A 257 32.13 39.43 -28.65
C ARG A 257 32.65 38.74 -29.92
N VAL A 258 33.53 39.39 -30.69
CA VAL A 258 34.21 38.79 -31.86
C VAL A 258 35.24 37.74 -31.42
N PHE A 259 35.91 37.96 -30.27
CA PHE A 259 36.96 37.06 -29.76
C PHE A 259 36.45 36.00 -28.77
N SER A 260 35.25 36.16 -28.18
CA SER A 260 34.58 35.10 -27.44
C SER A 260 33.05 35.25 -27.43
N LYS A 261 32.34 34.16 -27.78
CA LYS A 261 30.87 34.10 -27.71
C LYS A 261 30.33 34.21 -26.27
N SER A 262 31.12 33.85 -25.25
CA SER A 262 30.71 33.93 -23.83
C SER A 262 30.94 35.30 -23.19
N ALA A 263 31.53 36.25 -23.94
CA ALA A 263 31.77 37.60 -23.44
C ALA A 263 30.49 38.46 -23.46
N ILE A 264 29.94 38.74 -22.26
CA ILE A 264 29.16 39.94 -21.95
C ILE A 264 27.77 39.98 -22.64
N ASN A 265 26.88 39.08 -22.20
CA ASN A 265 25.50 38.89 -22.68
C ASN A 265 24.46 39.77 -21.97
N LYS A 266 23.34 40.08 -22.66
CA LYS A 266 22.09 40.50 -21.99
C LYS A 266 21.52 39.31 -21.23
N VAL A 267 21.02 39.49 -20.01
CA VAL A 267 20.57 38.41 -19.11
C VAL A 267 19.47 37.51 -19.73
N SER A 268 18.63 38.07 -20.60
CA SER A 268 17.61 37.31 -21.33
C SER A 268 18.15 36.32 -22.38
N VAL A 269 19.45 36.36 -22.70
CA VAL A 269 20.12 35.38 -23.58
C VAL A 269 20.39 34.07 -22.84
N PRO A 270 21.23 34.01 -21.77
CA PRO A 270 21.41 32.79 -21.00
C PRO A 270 20.09 32.28 -20.40
N ALA A 271 19.17 33.16 -19.98
CA ALA A 271 17.87 32.74 -19.48
C ALA A 271 17.04 31.92 -20.50
N LYS A 272 17.05 32.31 -21.79
CA LYS A 272 16.41 31.53 -22.86
C LYS A 272 17.11 30.19 -23.08
N VAL A 273 18.43 30.13 -22.95
CA VAL A 273 19.18 28.88 -23.09
C VAL A 273 18.89 27.95 -21.91
N ILE A 274 18.89 28.46 -20.67
CA ILE A 274 18.52 27.69 -19.47
C ILE A 274 17.10 27.15 -19.60
N ALA A 275 16.13 27.98 -20.01
CA ALA A 275 14.75 27.54 -20.24
C ALA A 275 14.63 26.52 -21.39
N LYS A 276 15.49 26.59 -22.42
CA LYS A 276 15.56 25.56 -23.48
C LYS A 276 16.09 24.25 -22.90
N VAL A 277 17.24 24.27 -22.23
CA VAL A 277 17.92 23.08 -21.66
C VAL A 277 17.06 22.40 -20.60
N ALA A 278 16.36 23.17 -19.76
CA ALA A 278 15.43 22.65 -18.76
C ALA A 278 14.30 21.78 -19.33
N PHE A 279 13.88 22.04 -20.58
CA PHE A 279 12.78 21.35 -21.24
C PHE A 279 13.21 20.67 -22.56
N GLN A 280 14.51 20.37 -22.72
CA GLN A 280 14.98 19.52 -23.81
C GLN A 280 14.50 18.08 -23.59
N SER A 281 14.03 17.45 -24.66
CA SER A 281 13.66 16.03 -24.71
C SER A 281 14.91 15.17 -24.82
N ASP A 282 15.73 15.15 -23.76
CA ASP A 282 16.78 14.17 -23.59
C ASP A 282 16.17 12.86 -23.06
N THR A 283 16.32 11.76 -23.80
CA THR A 283 16.07 10.43 -23.23
C THR A 283 17.06 10.19 -22.09
N VAL A 284 16.58 9.56 -21.03
CA VAL A 284 17.41 9.29 -19.84
C VAL A 284 18.63 8.44 -20.22
N GLU A 285 18.52 7.61 -21.26
CA GLU A 285 19.47 6.61 -21.82
C GLU A 285 20.93 7.04 -22.08
N ASN A 286 21.29 8.33 -22.05
CA ASN A 286 22.69 8.77 -22.17
C ASN A 286 23.49 8.60 -20.85
N TRP A 287 23.46 7.39 -20.28
CA TRP A 287 23.89 7.09 -18.90
C TRP A 287 25.36 7.42 -18.60
N GLY A 288 26.22 7.41 -19.62
CA GLY A 288 27.67 7.61 -19.49
C GLY A 288 28.19 9.05 -19.61
N ARG A 289 27.37 10.08 -19.86
CA ARG A 289 27.86 11.46 -20.07
C ARG A 289 27.37 12.44 -19.01
N GLU A 290 28.32 12.99 -18.25
CA GLU A 290 28.10 14.16 -17.40
C GLU A 290 28.25 15.43 -18.24
N ARG A 291 27.18 16.22 -18.36
CA ARG A 291 27.16 17.42 -19.19
C ARG A 291 27.40 18.67 -18.36
N TYR A 292 28.27 19.56 -18.85
CA TYR A 292 28.43 20.92 -18.38
C TYR A 292 28.16 21.86 -19.56
N TYR A 293 27.27 22.84 -19.38
CA TYR A 293 26.91 23.79 -20.43
C TYR A 293 27.63 25.13 -20.22
N ILE A 294 28.17 25.72 -21.28
CA ILE A 294 28.56 27.14 -21.31
C ILE A 294 27.69 27.80 -22.37
N LEU A 295 26.71 28.60 -21.93
CA LEU A 295 25.60 29.03 -22.77
C LEU A 295 24.95 27.83 -23.49
N ASP A 296 24.93 27.84 -24.82
CA ASP A 296 24.34 26.85 -25.71
C ASP A 296 25.30 25.72 -26.11
N SER A 297 26.55 25.77 -25.63
CA SER A 297 27.59 24.80 -25.95
C SER A 297 27.72 23.74 -24.85
N GLU A 298 27.62 22.46 -25.23
CA GLU A 298 27.76 21.30 -24.35
C GLU A 298 29.22 20.85 -24.25
N TYR A 299 29.68 20.58 -23.02
CA TYR A 299 30.99 20.03 -22.69
C TYR A 299 30.83 18.82 -21.78
N GLU A 300 31.81 17.93 -21.78
CA GLU A 300 31.93 16.90 -20.74
C GLU A 300 32.31 17.56 -19.42
N ALA A 301 31.58 17.29 -18.34
CA ALA A 301 31.78 17.97 -17.05
C ALA A 301 33.20 17.75 -16.49
N GLY A 302 33.75 16.55 -16.64
CA GLY A 302 35.14 16.23 -16.27
C GLY A 302 36.20 16.96 -17.08
N SER A 303 35.86 17.65 -18.18
CA SER A 303 36.79 18.55 -18.90
C SER A 303 36.83 19.96 -18.32
N VAL A 304 35.75 20.41 -17.66
CA VAL A 304 35.62 21.74 -17.04
C VAL A 304 35.93 21.69 -15.54
N ILE A 305 35.63 20.57 -14.89
CA ILE A 305 35.86 20.31 -13.47
C ILE A 305 36.76 19.06 -13.36
N PRO A 306 38.10 19.22 -13.34
CA PRO A 306 39.04 18.08 -13.33
C PRO A 306 38.84 17.13 -12.15
N ALA A 307 38.40 17.64 -10.99
CA ALA A 307 38.13 16.86 -9.79
C ALA A 307 37.08 15.75 -9.98
N LEU A 308 36.18 15.86 -10.97
CA LEU A 308 35.22 14.80 -11.30
C LEU A 308 35.88 13.50 -11.79
N ARG A 309 37.17 13.56 -12.18
CA ARG A 309 37.98 12.41 -12.62
C ARG A 309 38.60 11.63 -11.46
N ASP A 310 38.41 12.07 -10.22
CA ASP A 310 38.90 11.43 -9.00
C ASP A 310 37.69 10.93 -8.16
N PRO A 311 37.24 9.67 -8.33
CA PRO A 311 36.06 9.17 -7.63
C PRO A 311 36.19 9.21 -6.10
N PRO A 312 37.31 8.77 -5.47
CA PRO A 312 37.50 8.88 -4.02
C PRO A 312 37.36 10.30 -3.49
N GLN A 313 37.91 11.31 -4.18
CA GLN A 313 37.76 12.71 -3.78
C GLN A 313 36.29 13.17 -3.87
N MET A 314 35.53 12.71 -4.86
CA MET A 314 34.11 13.04 -5.02
C MET A 314 33.21 12.35 -3.98
N GLU A 315 33.50 11.10 -3.62
CA GLU A 315 32.80 10.39 -2.53
C GLU A 315 33.07 11.04 -1.17
N ALA A 316 34.33 11.39 -0.87
CA ALA A 316 34.67 12.12 0.35
C ALA A 316 33.96 13.48 0.43
N LEU A 317 33.87 14.21 -0.68
CA LEU A 317 33.16 15.49 -0.76
C LEU A 317 31.64 15.33 -0.56
N LEU A 318 31.03 14.31 -1.16
CA LEU A 318 29.61 14.01 -1.01
C LEU A 318 29.29 13.67 0.45
N ASN A 319 30.04 12.73 1.04
CA ASN A 319 29.90 12.32 2.44
C ASN A 319 30.08 13.50 3.40
N LYS A 320 31.00 14.43 3.11
CA LYS A 320 31.18 15.66 3.90
C LYS A 320 29.94 16.56 3.87
N LEU A 321 29.39 16.88 2.69
CA LEU A 321 28.19 17.72 2.61
C LEU A 321 26.96 17.04 3.21
N MET A 322 26.80 15.73 3.00
CA MET A 322 25.75 14.94 3.66
C MET A 322 25.86 15.00 5.18
N ARG A 323 27.06 14.83 5.75
CA ARG A 323 27.29 14.94 7.19
C ARG A 323 26.99 16.35 7.73
N GLN A 324 27.26 17.41 6.95
CA GLN A 324 26.89 18.78 7.34
C GLN A 324 25.36 18.97 7.39
N VAL A 325 24.62 18.37 6.45
CA VAL A 325 23.15 18.32 6.47
C VAL A 325 22.62 17.51 7.66
N GLU A 326 23.19 16.32 7.89
CA GLU A 326 22.75 15.41 8.95
C GLU A 326 23.01 15.97 10.36
N LEU A 327 24.14 16.67 10.56
CA LEU A 327 24.44 17.34 11.83
C LEU A 327 23.40 18.42 12.18
N PHE A 328 22.89 19.14 11.18
CA PHE A 328 21.80 20.09 11.39
C PHE A 328 20.50 19.38 11.81
N GLN A 329 20.11 18.30 11.13
CA GLN A 329 18.92 17.51 11.47
C GLN A 329 19.01 16.90 12.88
N ARG A 330 20.18 16.36 13.26
CA ARG A 330 20.45 15.85 14.61
C ARG A 330 20.36 16.95 15.68
N LEU A 331 20.85 18.17 15.40
CA LEU A 331 20.73 19.32 16.30
C LEU A 331 19.27 19.76 16.46
N CYS A 332 18.49 19.80 15.37
CA CYS A 332 17.05 20.07 15.42
C CYS A 332 16.29 19.01 16.23
N PHE A 333 16.61 17.72 16.06
CA PHE A 333 16.03 16.64 16.85
C PHE A 333 16.34 16.78 18.35
N ILE A 334 17.60 17.02 18.72
CA ILE A 334 18.01 17.26 20.11
C ILE A 334 17.32 18.49 20.71
N ALA A 335 17.16 19.57 19.94
CA ALA A 335 16.44 20.76 20.35
C ALA A 335 14.94 20.48 20.54
N GLY A 336 14.32 19.71 19.65
CA GLY A 336 12.92 19.28 19.74
C GLY A 336 12.66 18.41 20.97
N VAL A 337 13.51 17.41 21.22
CA VAL A 337 13.45 16.55 22.42
C VAL A 337 13.67 17.38 23.70
N SER A 338 14.64 18.31 23.69
CA SER A 338 14.88 19.21 24.84
C SER A 338 13.70 20.13 25.12
N LEU A 339 13.04 20.63 24.07
CA LEU A 339 11.84 21.46 24.16
C LEU A 339 10.63 20.65 24.66
N PHE A 340 10.48 19.40 24.21
CA PHE A 340 9.47 18.46 24.70
C PHE A 340 9.66 18.15 26.18
N VAL A 341 10.89 17.88 26.62
CA VAL A 341 11.25 17.70 28.04
C VAL A 341 10.96 18.96 28.86
N LEU A 342 11.27 20.16 28.34
CA LEU A 342 10.91 21.43 28.99
C LEU A 342 9.39 21.64 29.10
N LEU A 343 8.61 21.25 28.09
CA LEU A 343 7.13 21.28 28.12
C LEU A 343 6.53 20.24 29.08
N LEU A 344 7.22 19.14 29.36
CA LEU A 344 6.87 18.21 30.42
C LEU A 344 7.13 18.83 31.81
N ILE A 345 8.29 19.45 32.01
CA ILE A 345 8.74 20.03 33.30
C ILE A 345 7.98 21.32 33.68
N PHE A 346 7.58 22.15 32.71
CA PHE A 346 6.90 23.43 32.95
C PHE A 346 5.48 23.47 32.34
N PRO A 347 4.45 22.94 33.03
CA PRO A 347 3.08 22.88 32.52
C PRO A 347 2.48 24.24 32.13
N SER A 348 2.91 25.33 32.79
CA SER A 348 2.48 26.70 32.50
C SER A 348 2.94 27.21 31.12
N TRP A 349 4.00 26.64 30.53
CA TRP A 349 4.45 27.00 29.18
C TRP A 349 3.58 26.37 28.09
N ARG A 350 2.83 25.29 28.39
CA ARG A 350 1.94 24.62 27.44
C ARG A 350 0.90 25.59 26.86
N ALA A 351 0.29 26.41 27.72
CA ALA A 351 -0.72 27.40 27.32
C ALA A 351 -0.19 28.53 26.42
N SER A 352 1.13 28.79 26.42
CA SER A 352 1.76 29.85 25.62
C SER A 352 2.44 29.35 24.35
N ILE A 353 2.80 28.06 24.30
CA ILE A 353 3.63 27.49 23.21
C ILE A 353 2.82 26.54 22.31
N LEU A 354 1.82 25.81 22.84
CA LEU A 354 0.99 24.89 22.04
C LEU A 354 0.27 25.54 20.84
N PRO A 355 -0.20 26.81 20.89
CA PRO A 355 -0.80 27.47 19.72
C PRO A 355 0.17 27.77 18.57
N VAL A 356 1.47 27.52 18.76
CA VAL A 356 2.55 27.79 17.78
C VAL A 356 3.25 26.50 17.32
N LEU A 357 3.11 25.39 18.06
CA LEU A 357 3.72 24.08 17.76
C LEU A 357 2.71 23.02 17.28
N SER A 358 1.61 23.43 16.67
CA SER A 358 0.70 22.50 15.99
C SER A 358 1.36 21.98 14.70
N LEU A 359 1.64 20.66 14.68
CA LEU A 359 2.18 19.82 13.59
C LEU A 359 3.71 19.82 13.37
N GLY A 360 4.29 18.61 13.27
CA GLY A 360 5.51 18.33 12.49
C GLY A 360 6.65 17.55 13.15
N LEU A 361 6.90 17.70 14.46
CA LEU A 361 8.25 17.44 15.03
C LEU A 361 8.50 16.08 15.72
N LEU A 362 7.64 15.06 15.56
CA LEU A 362 7.74 13.79 16.30
C LEU A 362 7.62 12.50 15.46
N SER A 363 7.80 12.59 14.13
CA SER A 363 7.76 11.41 13.24
C SER A 363 8.97 11.39 12.28
N SER A 364 10.16 11.26 12.86
CA SER A 364 11.34 10.72 12.18
C SER A 364 12.28 10.13 13.23
N SER A 365 12.53 8.82 13.16
CA SER A 365 13.52 8.20 14.03
C SER A 365 14.92 8.46 13.45
N PRO A 366 15.98 8.54 14.28
CA PRO A 366 17.33 8.79 13.77
C PRO A 366 17.92 7.64 12.92
N GLU A 367 17.21 6.51 12.74
CA GLU A 367 17.61 5.45 11.81
C GLU A 367 17.10 5.70 10.37
N ASP A 368 16.05 6.51 10.19
CA ASP A 368 15.39 6.82 8.90
C ASP A 368 16.21 7.76 7.99
N LEU A 369 17.38 8.24 8.44
CA LEU A 369 18.27 9.14 7.69
C LEU A 369 19.36 8.42 6.87
N HIS A 370 19.25 7.11 6.71
CA HIS A 370 19.86 6.45 5.56
C HIS A 370 19.21 6.96 4.27
N ILE A 371 20.02 7.18 3.23
CA ILE A 371 19.56 7.61 1.90
C ILE A 371 18.41 6.68 1.49
N GLN A 372 17.19 7.19 1.30
CA GLN A 372 15.96 6.37 1.08
C GLN A 372 16.00 5.44 -0.14
N THR A 373 17.06 5.55 -0.94
CA THR A 373 17.44 4.70 -2.06
C THR A 373 18.17 3.42 -1.62
N VAL A 374 19.08 3.53 -0.64
CA VAL A 374 19.79 2.40 -0.02
C VAL A 374 19.00 1.93 1.19
N ARG A 375 18.04 1.04 0.95
CA ARG A 375 17.32 0.36 2.03
C ARG A 375 18.15 -0.83 2.53
N TYR A 376 18.80 -0.67 3.68
CA TYR A 376 19.43 -1.78 4.38
C TYR A 376 18.36 -2.68 5.01
N TYR A 377 18.41 -3.97 4.71
CA TYR A 377 17.50 -4.97 5.27
C TYR A 377 18.30 -6.10 5.89
N ASP A 378 18.24 -6.19 7.21
CA ASP A 378 18.78 -7.33 7.94
C ASP A 378 17.75 -8.47 7.96
N LEU A 379 17.87 -9.40 7.00
CA LEU A 379 16.98 -10.56 6.89
C LEU A 379 17.08 -11.50 8.10
N VAL A 380 18.12 -11.40 8.94
CA VAL A 380 18.21 -12.16 10.20
C VAL A 380 17.14 -11.70 11.18
N LYS A 381 16.64 -10.46 11.08
CA LYS A 381 15.51 -9.95 11.88
C LYS A 381 14.13 -10.39 11.37
N MET A 382 14.05 -10.91 10.14
CA MET A 382 12.79 -11.20 9.44
C MET A 382 12.52 -12.72 9.37
N GLN A 383 12.52 -13.37 10.54
CA GLN A 383 12.41 -14.84 10.66
C GLN A 383 10.97 -15.36 10.72
N GLY A 384 10.03 -14.56 11.23
CA GLY A 384 8.70 -15.01 11.61
C GLY A 384 8.70 -15.63 13.01
N THR A 385 7.91 -15.06 13.93
CA THR A 385 7.79 -15.50 15.33
C THR A 385 6.35 -15.83 15.72
N ALA A 386 6.18 -16.64 16.77
CA ALA A 386 4.89 -17.04 17.32
C ALA A 386 3.93 -15.87 17.64
N SER A 387 4.46 -14.71 18.08
CA SER A 387 3.69 -13.51 18.42
C SER A 387 3.94 -12.36 17.44
N GLY A 388 3.94 -12.66 16.14
CA GLY A 388 4.26 -11.71 15.07
C GLY A 388 3.48 -10.38 15.13
N TRP A 389 2.23 -10.39 15.58
CA TRP A 389 1.41 -9.19 15.75
C TRP A 389 1.96 -8.23 16.83
N GLU A 390 2.56 -8.74 17.90
CA GLU A 390 3.18 -7.92 18.97
C GLU A 390 4.52 -7.34 18.50
N ASN A 391 5.23 -8.09 17.66
CA ASN A 391 6.55 -7.75 17.12
C ASN A 391 6.48 -6.85 15.87
N GLY A 392 5.28 -6.50 15.38
CA GLY A 392 5.10 -5.69 14.18
C GLY A 392 5.49 -6.40 12.88
N GLU A 393 5.41 -7.73 12.85
CA GLU A 393 5.81 -8.54 11.70
C GLU A 393 4.87 -8.37 10.52
N ARG A 394 5.43 -8.17 9.31
CA ARG A 394 4.62 -8.01 8.09
C ARG A 394 4.27 -9.35 7.45
N VAL A 395 3.00 -9.45 7.04
CA VAL A 395 2.42 -10.60 6.33
C VAL A 395 2.16 -10.20 4.88
N LEU A 396 2.68 -10.97 3.93
CA LEU A 396 2.30 -10.86 2.53
C LEU A 396 1.14 -11.83 2.24
N MET A 397 -0.06 -11.31 2.03
CA MET A 397 -1.22 -12.14 1.68
C MET A 397 -1.33 -12.29 0.16
N CYS A 398 -1.21 -13.53 -0.34
CA CYS A 398 -1.20 -13.85 -1.77
C CYS A 398 -2.48 -14.60 -2.18
N THR A 399 -3.23 -14.02 -3.11
CA THR A 399 -4.47 -14.60 -3.67
C THR A 399 -4.41 -14.61 -5.20
N PRO A 400 -4.23 -15.78 -5.85
CA PRO A 400 -4.44 -15.90 -7.28
C PRO A 400 -5.94 -15.82 -7.60
N LEU A 401 -6.29 -15.14 -8.69
CA LEU A 401 -7.67 -14.88 -9.09
C LEU A 401 -7.90 -15.27 -10.55
N ARG A 402 -9.01 -15.97 -10.78
CA ARG A 402 -9.54 -16.27 -12.11
C ARG A 402 -11.05 -16.38 -12.03
N ASP A 403 -11.77 -15.67 -12.91
CA ASP A 403 -13.23 -15.73 -13.02
C ASP A 403 -13.94 -15.60 -11.64
N ALA A 404 -13.42 -14.70 -10.79
CA ALA A 404 -13.63 -14.69 -9.35
C ALA A 404 -14.60 -13.59 -8.86
N ALA A 405 -15.22 -12.81 -9.74
CA ALA A 405 -16.03 -11.65 -9.36
C ALA A 405 -17.19 -12.01 -8.40
N SER A 406 -17.77 -13.21 -8.51
CA SER A 406 -18.80 -13.73 -7.59
C SER A 406 -18.32 -13.87 -6.14
N HIS A 407 -17.03 -14.07 -5.91
CA HIS A 407 -16.47 -14.39 -4.59
C HIS A 407 -15.85 -13.17 -3.90
N LEU A 408 -15.44 -12.13 -4.65
CA LEU A 408 -14.82 -10.93 -4.10
C LEU A 408 -15.66 -10.24 -2.98
N PRO A 409 -16.99 -10.06 -3.10
CA PRO A 409 -17.81 -9.50 -2.02
C PRO A 409 -17.65 -10.21 -0.67
N MET A 410 -17.61 -11.55 -0.70
CA MET A 410 -17.41 -12.37 0.49
C MET A 410 -15.96 -12.27 0.98
N PHE A 411 -14.98 -12.39 0.06
CA PHE A 411 -13.56 -12.33 0.39
C PHE A 411 -13.15 -11.02 1.09
N PHE A 412 -13.61 -9.87 0.61
CA PHE A 412 -13.33 -8.58 1.27
C PHE A 412 -14.06 -8.42 2.61
N SER A 413 -15.21 -9.07 2.80
CA SER A 413 -15.88 -9.08 4.10
C SER A 413 -15.05 -9.86 5.14
N HIS A 414 -14.36 -10.94 4.72
CA HIS A 414 -13.38 -11.62 5.57
C HIS A 414 -12.15 -10.77 5.83
N LEU A 415 -11.57 -10.10 4.82
CA LEU A 415 -10.44 -9.19 5.03
C LEU A 415 -10.73 -8.12 6.10
N ARG A 416 -11.89 -7.47 6.00
CA ARG A 416 -12.36 -6.45 6.96
C ARG A 416 -12.54 -7.00 8.39
N ASN A 417 -12.78 -8.30 8.54
CA ASN A 417 -13.01 -8.95 9.82
C ASN A 417 -11.74 -9.55 10.45
N LEU A 418 -10.57 -9.52 9.79
CA LEU A 418 -9.32 -10.02 10.36
C LEU A 418 -8.91 -9.21 11.60
N THR A 419 -8.43 -9.88 12.64
CA THR A 419 -7.93 -9.24 13.86
C THR A 419 -6.46 -8.82 13.76
N TYR A 420 -5.69 -9.43 12.86
CA TYR A 420 -4.29 -9.07 12.62
C TYR A 420 -4.22 -7.63 12.08
N PRO A 421 -3.34 -6.74 12.60
CA PRO A 421 -3.36 -5.33 12.23
C PRO A 421 -3.21 -5.09 10.72
N HIS A 422 -4.24 -4.52 10.07
CA HIS A 422 -4.33 -4.46 8.60
C HIS A 422 -3.14 -3.74 7.96
N HIS A 423 -2.59 -2.70 8.61
CA HIS A 423 -1.39 -1.97 8.14
C HIS A 423 -0.10 -2.81 8.10
N LEU A 424 -0.09 -4.00 8.71
CA LEU A 424 0.99 -5.00 8.64
C LEU A 424 0.72 -6.08 7.58
N ILE A 425 -0.47 -6.11 6.96
CA ILE A 425 -0.85 -7.02 5.89
C ILE A 425 -0.66 -6.29 4.55
N ASP A 426 0.33 -6.74 3.77
CA ASP A 426 0.52 -6.31 2.39
C ASP A 426 -0.24 -7.28 1.47
N LEU A 427 -1.13 -6.78 0.61
CA LEU A 427 -2.01 -7.61 -0.23
C LEU A 427 -1.41 -7.81 -1.63
N ALA A 428 -1.47 -9.04 -2.14
CA ALA A 428 -0.92 -9.40 -3.44
C ALA A 428 -1.92 -10.25 -4.24
N PHE A 429 -2.37 -9.71 -5.37
CA PHE A 429 -3.32 -10.35 -6.28
C PHE A 429 -2.70 -10.64 -7.64
N LEU A 430 -3.02 -11.80 -8.22
CA LEU A 430 -2.68 -12.13 -9.60
C LEU A 430 -3.94 -12.52 -10.36
N VAL A 431 -4.39 -11.67 -11.28
CA VAL A 431 -5.52 -11.98 -12.18
C VAL A 431 -4.98 -12.64 -13.46
N SER A 432 -5.48 -13.83 -13.79
CA SER A 432 -5.00 -14.65 -14.92
C SER A 432 -6.13 -15.37 -15.64
N ASP A 433 -6.15 -15.29 -16.97
CA ASP A 433 -7.08 -16.00 -17.85
C ASP A 433 -8.58 -15.80 -17.52
N SER A 434 -8.92 -14.72 -16.80
CA SER A 434 -10.28 -14.28 -16.47
C SER A 434 -11.03 -13.75 -17.70
N LYS A 435 -12.35 -13.92 -17.70
CA LYS A 435 -13.29 -13.48 -18.75
C LYS A 435 -14.49 -12.71 -18.20
N ASP A 436 -14.65 -12.68 -16.88
CA ASP A 436 -15.64 -11.89 -16.15
C ASP A 436 -15.09 -10.51 -15.75
N GLY A 437 -15.85 -9.77 -14.93
CA GLY A 437 -15.44 -8.48 -14.38
C GLY A 437 -14.53 -8.54 -13.14
N THR A 438 -13.72 -9.59 -12.98
CA THR A 438 -12.84 -9.77 -11.79
C THR A 438 -11.96 -8.53 -11.57
N MET A 439 -11.35 -7.99 -12.62
CA MET A 439 -10.36 -6.91 -12.49
C MET A 439 -11.01 -5.59 -12.06
N GLU A 440 -12.15 -5.26 -12.67
CA GLU A 440 -12.93 -4.06 -12.39
C GLU A 440 -13.46 -4.10 -10.95
N MET A 441 -14.07 -5.23 -10.55
CA MET A 441 -14.60 -5.39 -9.19
C MET A 441 -13.48 -5.41 -8.14
N LEU A 442 -12.37 -6.10 -8.40
CA LEU A 442 -11.20 -6.08 -7.52
C LEU A 442 -10.69 -4.64 -7.32
N SER A 443 -10.52 -3.89 -8.41
CA SER A 443 -10.04 -2.51 -8.35
C SER A 443 -10.98 -1.61 -7.53
N GLN A 444 -12.29 -1.69 -7.79
CA GLN A 444 -13.30 -0.95 -7.02
C GLN A 444 -13.25 -1.30 -5.52
N MET A 445 -13.21 -2.58 -5.18
CA MET A 445 -13.23 -3.02 -3.79
C MET A 445 -11.94 -2.69 -3.03
N LEU A 446 -10.79 -2.66 -3.71
CA LEU A 446 -9.52 -2.18 -3.14
C LEU A 446 -9.56 -0.65 -2.92
N GLU A 447 -10.14 0.12 -3.84
CA GLU A 447 -10.35 1.55 -3.63
C GLU A 447 -11.29 1.82 -2.43
N GLU A 448 -12.40 1.08 -2.32
CA GLU A 448 -13.33 1.16 -1.18
C GLU A 448 -12.69 0.73 0.15
N LEU A 449 -11.79 -0.27 0.14
CA LEU A 449 -11.05 -0.73 1.32
C LEU A 449 -9.99 0.29 1.77
N GLN A 450 -9.36 1.01 0.85
CA GLN A 450 -8.29 1.98 1.16
C GLN A 450 -8.80 3.39 1.43
N HIS A 451 -10.04 3.73 1.04
CA HIS A 451 -10.71 4.98 1.38
C HIS A 451 -11.69 4.85 2.56
N ASP A 452 -11.55 3.80 3.36
CA ASP A 452 -12.36 3.64 4.57
C ASP A 452 -12.15 4.84 5.53
N PRO A 453 -13.21 5.39 6.15
CA PRO A 453 -13.08 6.48 7.12
C PRO A 453 -12.26 6.09 8.36
N ASP A 454 -12.19 4.80 8.71
CA ASP A 454 -11.29 4.32 9.75
C ASP A 454 -9.91 4.03 9.18
N ARG A 455 -8.87 4.61 9.80
CA ARG A 455 -7.48 4.42 9.37
C ARG A 455 -6.96 3.04 9.69
N ASP A 456 -7.46 2.41 10.75
CA ASP A 456 -7.01 1.08 11.18
C ASP A 456 -7.53 -0.03 10.24
N MET A 457 -8.56 0.26 9.43
CA MET A 457 -9.08 -0.60 8.36
C MET A 457 -8.26 -0.57 7.07
N SER A 458 -7.26 0.33 6.99
CA SER A 458 -6.39 0.43 5.81
C SER A 458 -5.31 -0.64 5.82
N PHE A 459 -5.19 -1.37 4.71
CA PHE A 459 -4.15 -2.36 4.49
C PHE A 459 -2.81 -1.70 4.14
N GLY A 460 -1.73 -2.49 4.19
CA GLY A 460 -0.37 -2.08 3.82
C GLY A 460 -0.19 -1.87 2.31
N GLU A 461 0.91 -2.36 1.75
CA GLU A 461 1.15 -2.21 0.31
C GLU A 461 0.31 -3.20 -0.50
N ILE A 462 -0.54 -2.69 -1.40
CA ILE A 462 -1.38 -3.49 -2.30
C ILE A 462 -0.72 -3.60 -3.68
N SER A 463 -0.55 -4.83 -4.16
CA SER A 463 0.03 -5.16 -5.46
C SER A 463 -0.96 -5.99 -6.29
N VAL A 464 -1.52 -5.40 -7.35
CA VAL A 464 -2.37 -6.10 -8.33
C VAL A 464 -1.56 -6.36 -9.60
N ILE A 465 -1.45 -7.63 -10.00
CA ILE A 465 -0.70 -8.06 -11.17
C ILE A 465 -1.68 -8.75 -12.13
N GLN A 466 -1.58 -8.43 -13.43
CA GLN A 466 -2.31 -9.13 -14.48
C GLN A 466 -1.31 -9.90 -15.35
N LYS A 467 -1.52 -11.20 -15.51
CA LYS A 467 -0.71 -12.05 -16.39
C LYS A 467 -1.43 -13.34 -16.73
N ASP A 468 -1.70 -13.55 -18.01
CA ASP A 468 -2.28 -14.81 -18.50
C ASP A 468 -1.20 -15.87 -18.74
N PHE A 469 -1.54 -17.13 -18.50
CA PHE A 469 -0.68 -18.29 -18.81
C PHE A 469 -1.23 -19.15 -19.96
N GLY A 470 -2.36 -18.74 -20.56
CA GLY A 470 -2.90 -19.35 -21.78
C GLY A 470 -3.53 -20.72 -21.51
N GLN A 471 -4.20 -20.88 -20.36
CA GLN A 471 -4.85 -22.12 -20.00
C GLN A 471 -6.04 -22.40 -20.93
N LYS A 472 -5.79 -23.17 -22.00
CA LYS A 472 -6.75 -23.46 -23.07
C LYS A 472 -8.03 -24.08 -22.52
N VAL A 473 -9.11 -23.29 -22.52
CA VAL A 473 -10.46 -23.74 -22.16
C VAL A 473 -11.06 -24.48 -23.35
N ASN A 474 -10.70 -25.76 -23.51
CA ASN A 474 -11.44 -26.64 -24.41
C ASN A 474 -12.77 -27.08 -23.76
N GLN A 475 -13.74 -27.36 -24.63
CA GLN A 475 -15.12 -27.68 -24.27
C GLN A 475 -15.25 -29.17 -23.99
N ASP A 476 -15.44 -29.52 -22.72
CA ASP A 476 -16.30 -30.59 -22.19
C ASP A 476 -15.98 -30.74 -20.71
N VAL A 477 -16.99 -30.63 -19.84
CA VAL A 477 -16.77 -30.61 -18.37
C VAL A 477 -16.17 -31.93 -17.90
N GLU A 478 -16.62 -33.06 -18.44
CA GLU A 478 -16.07 -34.39 -18.18
C GLU A 478 -14.57 -34.49 -18.56
N SER A 479 -14.13 -33.84 -19.64
CA SER A 479 -12.72 -33.85 -20.06
C SER A 479 -11.79 -33.06 -19.11
N ARG A 480 -12.34 -32.11 -18.33
CA ARG A 480 -11.57 -31.28 -17.39
C ARG A 480 -11.19 -32.01 -16.11
N HIS A 481 -11.97 -33.02 -15.74
CA HIS A 481 -11.75 -33.86 -14.56
C HIS A 481 -10.99 -35.15 -14.90
N GLY A 482 -10.60 -35.39 -16.15
CA GLY A 482 -9.76 -36.54 -16.48
C GLY A 482 -8.36 -36.40 -15.87
N PHE A 483 -7.89 -37.46 -15.19
CA PHE A 483 -6.58 -37.53 -14.51
C PHE A 483 -5.41 -36.91 -15.33
N ALA A 484 -5.35 -37.23 -16.63
CA ALA A 484 -4.31 -36.75 -17.55
C ALA A 484 -4.29 -35.21 -17.77
N ALA A 485 -5.41 -34.51 -17.61
CA ALA A 485 -5.48 -33.05 -17.78
C ALA A 485 -5.02 -32.29 -16.52
N GLN A 486 -5.22 -32.89 -15.34
CA GLN A 486 -5.03 -32.23 -14.05
C GLN A 486 -3.55 -31.91 -13.75
N ALA A 487 -2.62 -32.76 -14.21
CA ALA A 487 -1.17 -32.50 -14.13
C ALA A 487 -0.76 -31.21 -14.86
N GLY A 488 -1.32 -30.96 -16.05
CA GLY A 488 -1.06 -29.75 -16.82
C GLY A 488 -1.62 -28.50 -16.14
N ARG A 489 -2.81 -28.60 -15.53
CA ARG A 489 -3.42 -27.51 -14.75
C ARG A 489 -2.57 -27.15 -13.53
N ARG A 490 -2.13 -28.11 -12.71
CA ARG A 490 -1.26 -27.84 -11.55
C ARG A 490 0.04 -27.15 -11.97
N LYS A 491 0.70 -27.60 -13.04
CA LYS A 491 1.93 -26.98 -13.57
C LYS A 491 1.70 -25.51 -13.97
N LEU A 492 0.53 -25.14 -14.53
CA LEU A 492 0.18 -23.74 -14.83
C LEU A 492 -0.15 -22.92 -13.58
N MET A 493 -0.91 -23.46 -12.63
CA MET A 493 -1.21 -22.80 -11.35
C MET A 493 0.07 -22.53 -10.54
N ALA A 494 1.04 -23.44 -10.58
CA ALA A 494 2.36 -23.27 -9.97
C ALA A 494 3.12 -22.09 -10.59
N GLN A 495 3.06 -21.90 -11.91
CA GLN A 495 3.63 -20.70 -12.55
C GLN A 495 2.96 -19.43 -12.05
N ALA A 496 1.63 -19.42 -11.97
CA ALA A 496 0.86 -18.28 -11.44
C ALA A 496 1.29 -17.93 -9.99
N ARG A 497 1.27 -18.90 -9.06
CA ARG A 497 1.72 -18.67 -7.67
C ARG A 497 3.18 -18.18 -7.61
N ASN A 498 4.10 -18.76 -8.38
CA ASN A 498 5.50 -18.30 -8.41
C ASN A 498 5.68 -16.88 -8.95
N TRP A 499 4.94 -16.49 -10.00
CA TRP A 499 4.99 -15.14 -10.57
C TRP A 499 4.46 -14.10 -9.58
N LEU A 500 3.34 -14.40 -8.91
CA LEU A 500 2.79 -13.54 -7.85
C LEU A 500 3.83 -13.33 -6.74
N LEU A 501 4.33 -14.42 -6.17
CA LEU A 501 5.31 -14.39 -5.08
C LEU A 501 6.59 -13.63 -5.45
N SER A 502 7.18 -13.95 -6.61
CA SER A 502 8.47 -13.37 -7.02
C SER A 502 8.38 -11.88 -7.32
N ALA A 503 7.19 -11.38 -7.67
CA ALA A 503 6.95 -9.97 -7.95
C ALA A 503 6.59 -9.15 -6.69
N THR A 504 6.07 -9.79 -5.62
CA THR A 504 5.55 -9.07 -4.44
C THR A 504 6.33 -9.32 -3.15
N LEU A 505 7.12 -10.40 -3.04
CA LEU A 505 7.93 -10.71 -1.85
C LEU A 505 9.06 -9.70 -1.64
N ARG A 506 8.96 -8.93 -0.56
CA ARG A 506 9.92 -7.87 -0.18
C ARG A 506 10.81 -8.33 0.97
N PRO A 507 11.94 -7.66 1.20
CA PRO A 507 12.80 -7.93 2.37
C PRO A 507 12.13 -7.70 3.73
N THR A 508 11.03 -6.95 3.79
CA THR A 508 10.30 -6.59 5.01
C THR A 508 9.32 -7.64 5.51
N HIS A 509 8.95 -8.63 4.68
CA HIS A 509 7.99 -9.65 5.08
C HIS A 509 8.63 -10.68 6.03
N SER A 510 7.93 -11.03 7.10
CA SER A 510 8.30 -12.17 7.96
C SER A 510 7.49 -13.41 7.61
N TRP A 511 6.29 -13.22 7.05
CA TRP A 511 5.36 -14.29 6.69
C TRP A 511 4.76 -14.08 5.30
N VAL A 512 4.34 -15.17 4.67
CA VAL A 512 3.52 -15.19 3.47
C VAL A 512 2.29 -16.05 3.76
N TYR A 513 1.11 -15.51 3.50
CA TYR A 513 -0.17 -16.19 3.71
C TYR A 513 -0.87 -16.37 2.36
N TRP A 514 -0.92 -17.61 1.87
CA TRP A 514 -1.67 -17.97 0.68
C TRP A 514 -3.12 -18.19 1.04
N ARG A 515 -4.03 -17.58 0.29
CA ARG A 515 -5.46 -17.71 0.52
C ARG A 515 -6.22 -17.66 -0.80
N ASP A 516 -6.98 -18.72 -1.09
CA ASP A 516 -7.89 -18.74 -2.23
C ASP A 516 -9.17 -17.90 -1.91
N ALA A 517 -9.84 -17.38 -2.95
CA ALA A 517 -10.87 -16.33 -2.81
C ALA A 517 -12.28 -16.85 -2.51
N ASP A 518 -12.48 -18.16 -2.62
CA ASP A 518 -13.71 -18.95 -2.54
C ASP A 518 -13.95 -19.57 -1.14
N VAL A 519 -13.12 -19.21 -0.14
CA VAL A 519 -13.26 -19.75 1.22
C VAL A 519 -14.37 -19.02 2.00
N LEU A 520 -15.53 -19.67 2.06
CA LEU A 520 -16.79 -19.24 2.69
C LEU A 520 -16.70 -18.84 4.17
N THR A 521 -15.87 -19.47 5.00
CA THR A 521 -15.71 -19.05 6.42
C THR A 521 -14.35 -19.44 6.98
N ALA A 522 -13.75 -18.55 7.77
CA ALA A 522 -12.62 -18.83 8.64
C ALA A 522 -12.70 -17.96 9.91
N PRO A 523 -12.03 -18.34 11.01
CA PRO A 523 -11.88 -17.46 12.17
C PRO A 523 -11.18 -16.15 11.80
N SER A 524 -11.59 -15.04 12.43
CA SER A 524 -10.97 -13.71 12.24
C SER A 524 -9.49 -13.68 12.68
N THR A 525 -9.14 -14.54 13.63
CA THR A 525 -7.82 -14.74 14.24
C THR A 525 -6.93 -15.71 13.46
N ILE A 526 -7.32 -16.17 12.26
CA ILE A 526 -6.63 -17.24 11.54
C ILE A 526 -5.13 -17.01 11.31
N ILE A 527 -4.69 -15.75 11.18
CA ILE A 527 -3.28 -15.45 10.99
C ILE A 527 -2.53 -15.70 12.31
N GLU A 528 -3.01 -15.14 13.42
CA GLU A 528 -2.50 -15.32 14.78
C GLU A 528 -2.54 -16.78 15.23
N ASP A 529 -3.67 -17.46 14.99
CA ASP A 529 -3.95 -18.83 15.38
C ASP A 529 -3.01 -19.83 14.71
N LEU A 530 -2.57 -19.54 13.47
CA LEU A 530 -1.56 -20.32 12.75
C LEU A 530 -0.13 -19.88 13.12
N MET A 531 0.12 -18.58 13.31
CA MET A 531 1.45 -18.04 13.68
C MET A 531 1.96 -18.61 14.99
N ARG A 532 1.12 -18.71 16.03
CA ARG A 532 1.50 -19.12 17.40
C ARG A 532 2.14 -20.51 17.50
N HIS A 533 1.94 -21.38 16.51
CA HIS A 533 2.60 -22.69 16.41
C HIS A 533 4.10 -22.60 16.03
N ASP A 534 4.57 -21.43 15.59
CA ASP A 534 5.95 -21.11 15.22
C ASP A 534 6.57 -21.98 14.09
N ARG A 535 5.73 -22.68 13.32
CA ARG A 535 6.14 -23.59 12.25
C ARG A 535 6.56 -22.85 10.97
N ASP A 536 7.45 -23.47 10.20
CA ASP A 536 7.94 -22.91 8.94
C ASP A 536 6.86 -22.88 7.85
N VAL A 537 6.03 -23.92 7.76
CA VAL A 537 4.84 -24.03 6.91
C VAL A 537 3.73 -24.68 7.75
N ILE A 538 2.55 -24.06 7.77
CA ILE A 538 1.37 -24.58 8.47
C ILE A 538 0.09 -24.40 7.64
N VAL A 539 -0.79 -25.40 7.68
CA VAL A 539 -2.11 -25.39 7.02
C VAL A 539 -3.23 -25.81 7.98
N PRO A 540 -4.41 -25.18 7.92
CA PRO A 540 -5.61 -25.65 8.61
C PRO A 540 -6.26 -26.82 7.86
N ASN A 541 -7.22 -27.50 8.49
CA ASN A 541 -8.08 -28.44 7.80
C ASN A 541 -9.15 -27.70 6.96
N VAL A 542 -9.50 -28.22 5.79
CA VAL A 542 -10.42 -27.57 4.85
C VAL A 542 -11.59 -28.49 4.51
N TRP A 543 -12.77 -28.05 4.92
CA TRP A 543 -14.04 -28.75 4.71
C TRP A 543 -14.96 -27.89 3.86
N ARG A 544 -16.03 -28.48 3.33
CA ARG A 544 -17.11 -27.75 2.64
C ARG A 544 -18.46 -28.14 3.26
N PRO A 545 -19.37 -27.17 3.48
CA PRO A 545 -20.73 -27.51 3.82
C PRO A 545 -21.39 -28.16 2.60
N LEU A 546 -22.42 -28.94 2.85
CA LEU A 546 -23.29 -29.50 1.83
C LEU A 546 -24.74 -29.26 2.22
N PRO A 547 -25.66 -29.31 1.27
CA PRO A 547 -27.06 -29.51 1.57
C PRO A 547 -27.28 -30.79 2.40
N ASP A 548 -28.33 -30.80 3.23
CA ASP A 548 -28.65 -31.92 4.13
C ASP A 548 -28.81 -33.25 3.37
N TRP A 549 -29.37 -33.22 2.16
CA TRP A 549 -29.57 -34.40 1.30
C TRP A 549 -28.27 -35.02 0.76
N LEU A 550 -27.14 -34.29 0.84
CA LEU A 550 -25.79 -34.77 0.51
C LEU A 550 -24.94 -35.07 1.76
N GLY A 551 -25.51 -35.01 2.96
CA GLY A 551 -24.83 -35.34 4.22
C GLY A 551 -24.29 -34.15 5.02
N GLY A 552 -24.64 -32.91 4.66
CA GLY A 552 -24.42 -31.71 5.49
C GLY A 552 -22.98 -31.14 5.51
N GLU A 553 -21.95 -31.98 5.54
CA GLU A 553 -20.54 -31.57 5.46
C GLU A 553 -19.67 -32.65 4.80
N GLN A 554 -18.61 -32.25 4.11
CA GLN A 554 -17.57 -33.20 3.65
C GLN A 554 -16.16 -32.58 3.66
N PRO A 555 -15.10 -33.40 3.77
CA PRO A 555 -13.74 -32.98 3.47
C PRO A 555 -13.62 -32.40 2.05
N TYR A 556 -12.83 -31.33 1.90
CA TYR A 556 -12.62 -30.67 0.60
C TYR A 556 -11.18 -30.82 0.11
N ASP A 557 -10.19 -30.40 0.91
CA ASP A 557 -8.81 -30.34 0.48
C ASP A 557 -8.05 -31.65 0.77
N LEU A 558 -8.01 -32.54 -0.22
CA LEU A 558 -7.28 -33.80 -0.15
C LEU A 558 -5.77 -33.66 -0.44
N ASN A 559 -5.26 -32.45 -0.72
CA ASN A 559 -3.85 -32.21 -1.06
C ASN A 559 -2.93 -32.08 0.16
N SER A 560 -3.51 -32.00 1.37
CA SER A 560 -2.79 -32.00 2.63
C SER A 560 -2.71 -33.43 3.19
N TRP A 561 -1.52 -34.03 3.17
CA TRP A 561 -1.31 -35.45 3.51
C TRP A 561 0.12 -35.75 3.99
N GLN A 562 0.27 -36.85 4.73
CA GLN A 562 1.58 -37.44 5.06
C GLN A 562 1.90 -38.58 4.09
N GLU A 563 3.19 -38.78 3.79
CA GLU A 563 3.66 -39.77 2.81
C GLU A 563 3.41 -41.23 3.28
N SER A 564 3.26 -42.16 2.33
CA SER A 564 3.08 -43.59 2.61
C SER A 564 4.08 -44.46 1.83
N GLU A 565 4.44 -45.63 2.39
CA GLU A 565 5.33 -46.58 1.72
C GLU A 565 4.75 -47.08 0.38
N THR A 566 3.42 -47.22 0.29
CA THR A 566 2.70 -47.60 -0.93
C THR A 566 2.75 -46.52 -2.00
N ALA A 567 2.64 -45.24 -1.63
CA ALA A 567 2.74 -44.13 -2.58
C ALA A 567 4.18 -43.93 -3.06
N LEU A 568 5.19 -44.13 -2.21
CA LEU A 568 6.60 -44.16 -2.61
C LEU A 568 6.89 -45.29 -3.60
N ALA A 569 6.45 -46.51 -3.29
CA ALA A 569 6.60 -47.67 -4.18
C ALA A 569 5.87 -47.46 -5.53
N LEU A 570 4.71 -46.81 -5.53
CA LEU A 570 4.01 -46.41 -6.76
C LEU A 570 4.82 -45.35 -7.53
N ALA A 571 5.31 -44.30 -6.86
CA ALA A 571 6.07 -43.22 -7.48
C ALA A 571 7.33 -43.74 -8.20
N ASP A 572 8.02 -44.75 -7.65
CA ASP A 572 9.17 -45.41 -8.29
C ASP A 572 8.82 -46.15 -9.59
N THR A 573 7.55 -46.50 -9.83
CA THR A 573 7.10 -47.15 -11.08
C THR A 573 6.73 -46.17 -12.20
N LEU A 574 6.59 -44.88 -11.89
CA LEU A 574 6.10 -43.87 -12.84
C LEU A 574 7.25 -43.16 -13.58
N ASP A 575 6.98 -42.70 -14.81
CA ASP A 575 7.91 -41.88 -15.59
C ASP A 575 8.30 -40.57 -14.87
N GLU A 576 9.48 -40.01 -15.15
CA GLU A 576 10.01 -38.82 -14.46
C GLU A 576 9.06 -37.61 -14.50
N ASP A 577 8.44 -37.36 -15.65
CA ASP A 577 7.50 -36.25 -15.87
C ASP A 577 6.08 -36.46 -15.30
N ALA A 578 5.76 -37.68 -14.84
CA ALA A 578 4.46 -38.03 -14.29
C ALA A 578 4.14 -37.23 -13.02
N VAL A 579 2.87 -36.93 -12.81
CA VAL A 579 2.37 -36.23 -11.62
C VAL A 579 1.22 -37.04 -11.02
N ILE A 580 1.40 -37.49 -9.79
CA ILE A 580 0.36 -38.01 -8.93
C ILE A 580 -0.53 -36.83 -8.53
N VAL A 581 -1.85 -37.06 -8.53
CA VAL A 581 -2.85 -36.10 -8.09
C VAL A 581 -3.77 -36.84 -7.15
N GLU A 582 -3.80 -36.43 -5.88
CA GLU A 582 -4.68 -37.05 -4.88
C GLU A 582 -6.17 -36.88 -5.18
N GLY A 583 -6.97 -37.80 -4.64
CA GLY A 583 -8.43 -37.86 -4.83
C GLY A 583 -8.90 -38.60 -6.09
N TYR A 584 -7.97 -39.20 -6.87
CA TYR A 584 -8.27 -39.93 -8.09
C TYR A 584 -8.14 -41.45 -7.91
N ALA A 585 -9.12 -42.21 -8.42
CA ALA A 585 -9.19 -43.67 -8.25
C ALA A 585 -8.11 -44.42 -9.03
N GLU A 586 -7.49 -43.77 -10.02
CA GLU A 586 -6.42 -44.29 -10.87
C GLU A 586 -5.17 -44.70 -10.08
N TYR A 587 -4.88 -44.03 -8.95
CA TYR A 587 -3.72 -44.30 -8.10
C TYR A 587 -4.11 -44.46 -6.63
N ALA A 588 -4.09 -45.71 -6.14
CA ALA A 588 -4.31 -46.03 -4.73
C ALA A 588 -3.05 -45.73 -3.90
N THR A 589 -2.90 -44.48 -3.48
CA THR A 589 -1.74 -43.97 -2.73
C THR A 589 -1.75 -44.42 -1.26
N TRP A 590 -2.94 -44.60 -0.66
CA TRP A 590 -3.13 -44.93 0.77
C TRP A 590 -2.48 -43.93 1.73
N ARG A 591 -2.38 -42.66 1.33
CA ARG A 591 -1.86 -41.60 2.20
C ARG A 591 -2.91 -41.20 3.23
N PRO A 592 -2.56 -40.98 4.51
CA PRO A 592 -3.45 -40.32 5.45
C PRO A 592 -3.58 -38.84 5.11
N HIS A 593 -4.75 -38.44 4.63
CA HIS A 593 -5.08 -37.04 4.35
C HIS A 593 -5.56 -36.32 5.61
N LEU A 594 -5.10 -35.09 5.83
CA LEU A 594 -5.52 -34.20 6.92
C LEU A 594 -7.05 -34.08 7.00
N ALA A 595 -7.70 -34.03 5.85
CA ALA A 595 -9.14 -33.86 5.71
C ALA A 595 -9.97 -34.90 6.47
N TYR A 596 -9.55 -36.17 6.46
CA TYR A 596 -10.27 -37.27 7.12
C TYR A 596 -9.98 -37.40 8.62
N LEU A 597 -9.06 -36.61 9.17
CA LEU A 597 -8.62 -36.70 10.56
C LEU A 597 -9.32 -35.69 11.49
N ARG A 598 -10.35 -34.97 11.01
CA ARG A 598 -11.13 -34.03 11.82
C ARG A 598 -12.03 -34.77 12.82
N ASP A 599 -11.79 -34.52 14.10
CA ASP A 599 -12.78 -34.66 15.17
C ASP A 599 -13.32 -33.26 15.51
N PRO A 600 -14.64 -32.99 15.39
CA PRO A 600 -15.24 -31.72 15.80
C PRO A 600 -15.06 -31.37 17.29
N TYR A 601 -14.72 -32.33 18.14
CA TYR A 601 -14.43 -32.17 19.57
C TYR A 601 -12.94 -32.32 19.91
N GLY A 602 -12.09 -32.52 18.90
CA GLY A 602 -10.65 -32.63 19.05
C GLY A 602 -9.99 -31.28 19.38
N ASP A 603 -8.76 -31.34 19.89
CA ASP A 603 -7.96 -30.16 20.22
C ASP A 603 -7.57 -29.36 18.95
N PRO A 604 -8.03 -28.11 18.76
CA PRO A 604 -7.64 -27.30 17.61
C PRO A 604 -6.13 -27.11 17.47
N ASP A 605 -5.37 -27.23 18.57
CA ASP A 605 -3.92 -27.04 18.63
C ASP A 605 -3.14 -28.32 18.28
N MET A 606 -3.85 -29.44 18.01
CA MET A 606 -3.21 -30.69 17.60
C MET A 606 -2.43 -30.50 16.29
N GLU A 607 -1.17 -30.92 16.27
CA GLU A 607 -0.32 -30.84 15.09
C GLU A 607 -0.10 -32.22 14.46
N MET A 608 -0.07 -32.26 13.12
CA MET A 608 0.31 -33.42 12.32
C MET A 608 1.43 -33.03 11.36
N GLU A 609 2.50 -33.84 11.25
CA GLU A 609 3.48 -33.67 10.18
C GLU A 609 2.89 -34.05 8.82
N LEU A 610 3.13 -33.20 7.82
CA LEU A 610 2.70 -33.41 6.44
C LEU A 610 3.90 -33.45 5.48
N ASP A 611 3.70 -34.09 4.34
CA ASP A 611 4.65 -34.11 3.23
C ASP A 611 4.07 -33.46 1.96
N GLY A 612 2.75 -33.49 1.78
CA GLY A 612 2.00 -32.65 0.84
C GLY A 612 1.13 -31.64 1.57
N VAL A 613 0.96 -30.44 1.00
CA VAL A 613 0.04 -29.40 1.49
C VAL A 613 -0.86 -28.90 0.36
N GLY A 614 -2.09 -28.55 0.70
CA GLY A 614 -3.04 -27.94 -0.23
C GLY A 614 -2.98 -26.42 -0.31
N GLY A 615 -3.55 -25.87 -1.39
CA GLY A 615 -3.40 -24.47 -1.78
C GLY A 615 -4.34 -23.46 -1.13
N VAL A 616 -5.40 -23.92 -0.47
CA VAL A 616 -6.55 -23.09 -0.06
C VAL A 616 -6.18 -22.06 1.01
N SER A 617 -5.31 -22.46 1.94
CA SER A 617 -4.90 -21.64 3.08
C SER A 617 -3.54 -22.11 3.59
N ILE A 618 -2.45 -21.39 3.30
CA ILE A 618 -1.10 -21.75 3.74
C ILE A 618 -0.47 -20.55 4.43
N LEU A 619 -0.12 -20.65 5.71
CA LEU A 619 0.79 -19.70 6.35
C LEU A 619 2.21 -20.29 6.32
N ALA A 620 3.17 -19.53 5.81
CA ALA A 620 4.57 -19.94 5.78
C ALA A 620 5.52 -18.78 6.06
N LYS A 621 6.62 -19.06 6.78
CA LYS A 621 7.64 -18.08 7.11
C LYS A 621 8.34 -17.62 5.83
N ALA A 622 8.52 -16.32 5.63
CA ALA A 622 9.11 -15.75 4.41
C ALA A 622 10.53 -16.27 4.12
N LYS A 623 11.26 -16.73 5.15
CA LYS A 623 12.56 -17.42 5.02
C LYS A 623 12.48 -18.69 4.15
N VAL A 624 11.38 -19.43 4.18
CA VAL A 624 11.18 -20.68 3.41
C VAL A 624 11.32 -20.40 1.92
N PHE A 625 10.60 -19.39 1.43
CA PHE A 625 10.67 -18.95 0.05
C PHE A 625 12.03 -18.32 -0.32
N ARG A 626 12.59 -17.50 0.58
CA ARG A 626 13.92 -16.89 0.39
C ARG A 626 15.06 -17.92 0.31
N SER A 627 14.89 -19.10 0.91
CA SER A 627 15.83 -20.21 0.80
C SER A 627 15.75 -20.98 -0.52
N GLY A 628 14.71 -20.75 -1.35
CA GLY A 628 14.54 -21.37 -2.67
C GLY A 628 13.35 -22.32 -2.79
N VAL A 629 12.61 -22.56 -1.71
CA VAL A 629 11.35 -23.32 -1.77
C VAL A 629 10.31 -22.51 -2.56
N HIS A 630 9.65 -23.13 -3.51
CA HIS A 630 8.66 -22.51 -4.40
C HIS A 630 7.63 -23.57 -4.82
N PHE A 631 6.65 -23.20 -5.66
CA PHE A 631 5.65 -24.13 -6.19
C PHE A 631 6.17 -24.76 -7.49
N PRO A 632 6.56 -26.05 -7.54
CA PRO A 632 7.21 -26.59 -8.74
C PRO A 632 6.24 -26.65 -9.93
N ALA A 633 6.60 -25.96 -11.02
CA ALA A 633 5.86 -25.94 -12.29
C ALA A 633 6.26 -27.11 -13.23
N PHE A 634 6.96 -28.09 -12.68
CA PHE A 634 7.47 -29.31 -13.29
C PHE A 634 7.22 -30.47 -12.31
N SER A 635 7.49 -31.72 -12.70
CA SER A 635 7.35 -32.83 -11.75
C SER A 635 8.51 -32.81 -10.75
N PHE A 636 8.20 -32.62 -9.47
CA PHE A 636 9.14 -32.74 -8.36
C PHE A 636 8.66 -33.89 -7.47
N GLU A 637 9.43 -34.99 -7.44
CA GLU A 637 9.05 -36.24 -6.76
C GLU A 637 7.64 -36.73 -7.12
N LYS A 638 7.28 -36.69 -8.41
CA LYS A 638 5.95 -37.01 -8.95
C LYS A 638 4.83 -36.08 -8.50
N HIS A 639 5.11 -34.87 -8.02
CA HIS A 639 4.09 -33.88 -7.63
C HIS A 639 4.34 -32.56 -8.37
N ALA A 640 3.37 -31.65 -8.33
CA ALA A 640 3.50 -30.29 -8.84
C ALA A 640 2.75 -29.32 -7.92
N GLU A 641 2.99 -28.02 -8.07
CA GLU A 641 2.28 -26.95 -7.36
C GLU A 641 2.41 -27.05 -5.81
N THR A 642 1.30 -27.10 -5.06
CA THR A 642 1.27 -27.00 -3.58
C THR A 642 1.77 -28.25 -2.88
N GLU A 643 1.41 -29.44 -3.36
CA GLU A 643 1.91 -30.72 -2.83
C GLU A 643 3.44 -30.83 -2.97
N ALA A 644 3.95 -30.42 -4.13
CA ALA A 644 5.38 -30.41 -4.39
C ALA A 644 6.13 -29.29 -3.64
N PHE A 645 5.46 -28.18 -3.32
CA PHE A 645 5.97 -27.16 -2.38
C PHE A 645 6.15 -27.76 -0.98
N GLY A 646 5.17 -28.53 -0.48
CA GLY A 646 5.27 -29.27 0.79
C GLY A 646 6.47 -30.23 0.81
N LYS A 647 6.60 -31.07 -0.22
CA LYS A 647 7.73 -31.99 -0.35
C LYS A 647 9.06 -31.25 -0.43
N MET A 648 9.15 -30.17 -1.19
CA MET A 648 10.37 -29.36 -1.31
C MET A 648 10.76 -28.74 0.02
N ALA A 649 9.80 -28.20 0.78
CA ALA A 649 10.05 -27.68 2.13
C ALA A 649 10.60 -28.77 3.07
N ARG A 650 9.99 -29.96 3.11
CA ARG A 650 10.47 -31.11 3.90
C ARG A 650 11.88 -31.54 3.48
N ARG A 651 12.17 -31.64 2.18
CA ARG A 651 13.50 -31.98 1.66
C ARG A 651 14.58 -30.95 1.98
N MET A 652 14.19 -29.69 2.14
CA MET A 652 15.09 -28.61 2.57
C MET A 652 15.20 -28.47 4.10
N GLY A 653 14.54 -29.35 4.87
CA GLY A 653 14.64 -29.42 6.33
C GLY A 653 13.69 -28.49 7.09
N PHE A 654 12.69 -27.91 6.42
CA PHE A 654 11.67 -27.07 7.06
C PHE A 654 10.54 -27.93 7.65
N SER A 655 9.94 -27.46 8.74
CA SER A 655 8.75 -28.10 9.31
C SER A 655 7.51 -27.82 8.45
N VAL A 656 6.78 -28.87 8.06
CA VAL A 656 5.51 -28.75 7.34
C VAL A 656 4.43 -29.44 8.17
N ILE A 657 3.49 -28.65 8.68
CA ILE A 657 2.52 -29.07 9.70
C ILE A 657 1.09 -28.80 9.21
N GLY A 658 0.16 -29.68 9.55
CA GLY A 658 -1.28 -29.46 9.41
C GLY A 658 -1.98 -29.55 10.76
N LEU A 659 -3.05 -28.76 10.92
CA LEU A 659 -3.94 -28.83 12.08
C LEU A 659 -5.22 -29.61 11.69
N PRO A 660 -5.45 -30.84 12.19
CA PRO A 660 -6.56 -31.68 11.74
C PRO A 660 -7.91 -31.21 12.28
N HIS A 661 -7.93 -30.47 13.38
CA HIS A 661 -9.16 -30.06 14.07
C HIS A 661 -9.50 -28.57 13.85
N TYR A 662 -8.48 -27.71 13.66
CA TYR A 662 -8.68 -26.32 13.26
C TYR A 662 -9.20 -26.25 11.81
N THR A 663 -10.50 -25.96 11.66
CA THR A 663 -11.24 -26.13 10.39
C THR A 663 -11.63 -24.79 9.75
N ILE A 664 -11.39 -24.66 8.45
CA ILE A 664 -11.93 -23.60 7.58
C ILE A 664 -12.90 -24.18 6.54
N TRP A 665 -13.80 -23.35 6.04
CA TRP A 665 -14.92 -23.76 5.19
C TRP A 665 -14.81 -23.17 3.80
N HIS A 666 -14.66 -24.02 2.79
CA HIS A 666 -14.73 -23.68 1.38
C HIS A 666 -16.19 -23.51 0.92
N LEU A 667 -16.45 -22.65 -0.06
CA LEU A 667 -17.78 -22.51 -0.67
C LEU A 667 -18.22 -23.82 -1.37
N TYR A 668 -19.50 -24.14 -1.28
CA TYR A 668 -20.11 -25.22 -2.05
C TYR A 668 -20.50 -24.73 -3.45
N GLU A 669 -19.88 -25.31 -4.48
CA GLU A 669 -20.31 -25.16 -5.87
C GLU A 669 -21.16 -26.38 -6.26
N PRO A 670 -22.46 -26.21 -6.57
CA PRO A 670 -23.33 -27.30 -7.01
C PRO A 670 -22.91 -27.85 -8.37
N SER A 671 -22.90 -29.17 -8.54
CA SER A 671 -22.76 -29.79 -9.87
C SER A 671 -24.03 -29.61 -10.71
N VAL A 672 -23.96 -29.97 -11.99
CA VAL A 672 -25.13 -29.94 -12.90
C VAL A 672 -26.27 -30.82 -12.39
N ASP A 673 -25.96 -31.95 -11.76
CA ASP A 673 -26.98 -32.85 -11.19
C ASP A 673 -27.51 -32.34 -9.85
N ASP A 674 -26.69 -31.66 -9.05
CA ASP A 674 -27.17 -30.98 -7.84
C ASP A 674 -28.11 -29.83 -8.17
N LEU A 675 -27.83 -29.06 -9.23
CA LEU A 675 -28.72 -28.01 -9.74
C LEU A 675 -30.07 -28.58 -10.17
N ARG A 676 -30.09 -29.69 -10.93
CA ARG A 676 -31.33 -30.40 -11.30
C ARG A 676 -32.12 -30.85 -10.08
N HIS A 677 -31.45 -31.45 -9.09
CA HIS A 677 -32.14 -31.94 -7.90
C HIS A 677 -32.68 -30.78 -7.03
N MET A 678 -31.99 -29.64 -6.98
CA MET A 678 -32.51 -28.42 -6.33
C MET A 678 -33.72 -27.85 -7.07
N GLU A 679 -33.73 -27.84 -8.41
CA GLU A 679 -34.89 -27.42 -9.21
C GLU A 679 -36.10 -28.35 -8.98
N GLU A 680 -35.87 -29.68 -8.91
CA GLU A 680 -36.91 -30.66 -8.58
C GLU A 680 -37.50 -30.40 -7.19
N MET A 681 -36.64 -30.24 -6.17
CA MET A 681 -37.10 -29.96 -4.80
C MET A 681 -37.78 -28.59 -4.66
N GLU A 682 -37.36 -27.56 -5.40
CA GLU A 682 -38.04 -26.26 -5.39
C GLU A 682 -39.43 -26.35 -6.05
N GLN A 683 -39.58 -27.17 -7.11
CA GLN A 683 -40.87 -27.46 -7.73
C GLN A 683 -41.79 -28.24 -6.77
N GLU A 684 -41.28 -29.26 -6.08
CA GLU A 684 -42.05 -29.97 -5.04
C GLU A 684 -42.46 -29.02 -3.91
N ARG A 685 -41.57 -28.13 -3.46
CA ARG A 685 -41.89 -27.18 -2.38
C ARG A 685 -42.99 -26.21 -2.80
N LYS A 686 -42.92 -25.66 -4.01
CA LYS A 686 -43.97 -24.79 -4.58
C LYS A 686 -45.30 -25.53 -4.74
N GLN A 687 -45.28 -26.81 -5.11
CA GLN A 687 -46.49 -27.64 -5.17
C GLN A 687 -47.10 -27.84 -3.77
N ARG A 688 -46.29 -28.15 -2.75
CA ARG A 688 -46.77 -28.28 -1.36
C ARG A 688 -47.28 -26.96 -0.79
N GLU A 689 -46.58 -25.85 -1.03
CA GLU A 689 -47.04 -24.50 -0.63
C GLU A 689 -48.39 -24.14 -1.29
N GLU A 690 -48.59 -24.50 -2.56
CA GLU A 690 -49.86 -24.31 -3.26
C GLU A 690 -50.96 -25.26 -2.73
N GLU A 691 -50.65 -26.53 -2.46
CA GLU A 691 -51.59 -27.48 -1.86
C GLU A 691 -52.01 -27.05 -0.44
N GLU A 692 -51.08 -26.58 0.40
CA GLU A 692 -51.36 -26.02 1.72
C GLU A 692 -52.17 -24.72 1.61
N ARG A 693 -51.89 -23.86 0.63
CA ARG A 693 -52.72 -22.68 0.36
C ARG A 693 -54.14 -23.06 -0.04
N VAL A 694 -54.30 -23.97 -1.00
CA VAL A 694 -55.63 -24.45 -1.44
C VAL A 694 -56.37 -25.17 -0.31
N GLN A 695 -55.66 -25.92 0.55
CA GLN A 695 -56.26 -26.51 1.75
C GLN A 695 -56.67 -25.46 2.78
N SER A 696 -55.87 -24.42 3.01
CA SER A 696 -56.21 -23.34 3.94
C SER A 696 -57.35 -22.47 3.42
N GLU A 697 -57.36 -22.09 2.14
CA GLU A 697 -58.50 -21.42 1.48
C GLU A 697 -59.77 -22.28 1.54
N ARG A 698 -59.66 -23.60 1.34
CA ARG A 698 -60.80 -24.52 1.47
C ARG A 698 -61.27 -24.65 2.92
N ALA A 699 -60.36 -24.63 3.89
CA ALA A 699 -60.68 -24.65 5.32
C ALA A 699 -61.34 -23.33 5.75
N GLU A 700 -60.86 -22.18 5.29
CA GLU A 700 -61.49 -20.87 5.52
C GLU A 700 -62.85 -20.79 4.84
N ARG A 701 -62.98 -21.24 3.59
CA ARG A 701 -64.26 -21.29 2.87
C ARG A 701 -65.27 -22.20 3.58
N ASN A 702 -64.85 -23.38 4.04
CA ASN A 702 -65.69 -24.25 4.86
C ASN A 702 -66.08 -23.54 6.18
N LYS A 703 -65.12 -22.91 6.86
CA LYS A 703 -65.36 -22.19 8.13
C LYS A 703 -66.28 -20.99 7.97
N ALA A 704 -66.25 -20.31 6.82
CA ALA A 704 -67.21 -19.27 6.44
C ALA A 704 -68.60 -19.85 6.11
N MET A 705 -68.65 -21.03 5.48
CA MET A 705 -69.89 -21.75 5.19
C MET A 705 -70.57 -22.27 6.46
N PHE A 706 -69.79 -22.66 7.48
CA PHE A 706 -70.25 -23.05 8.82
C PHE A 706 -70.38 -21.88 9.82
N GLN A 707 -70.21 -20.62 9.38
CA GLN A 707 -70.28 -19.45 10.28
C GLN A 707 -71.69 -18.87 10.44
N ASP A 708 -72.71 -19.41 9.77
CA ASP A 708 -74.10 -19.00 9.92
C ASP A 708 -75.00 -20.11 10.51
N PRO A 709 -74.77 -20.52 11.78
CA PRO A 709 -75.58 -21.54 12.46
C PRO A 709 -77.04 -21.09 12.66
N LYS A 710 -77.38 -19.82 12.37
CA LYS A 710 -78.77 -19.35 12.33
C LYS A 710 -79.51 -19.88 11.10
N ILE A 711 -78.90 -19.87 9.92
CA ILE A 711 -79.61 -20.30 8.70
C ILE A 711 -79.89 -21.79 8.73
N GLU A 712 -78.93 -22.62 9.16
CA GLU A 712 -79.12 -24.07 9.28
C GLU A 712 -80.15 -24.40 10.38
N SER A 713 -80.08 -23.74 11.54
CA SER A 713 -81.11 -23.82 12.59
C SER A 713 -82.48 -23.32 12.13
N GLU A 714 -82.58 -22.24 11.37
CA GLU A 714 -83.86 -21.69 10.89
C GLU A 714 -84.48 -22.57 9.79
N ILE A 715 -83.67 -23.20 8.94
CA ILE A 715 -84.13 -24.19 7.95
C ILE A 715 -84.60 -25.48 8.65
N ASP A 716 -83.82 -26.05 9.57
CA ASP A 716 -84.22 -27.26 10.30
C ASP A 716 -85.46 -27.00 11.19
N ASN A 717 -85.52 -25.86 11.90
CA ASN A 717 -86.71 -25.51 12.68
C ASN A 717 -87.94 -25.18 11.80
N ALA A 718 -87.75 -24.66 10.58
CA ALA A 718 -88.83 -24.48 9.63
C ALA A 718 -89.33 -25.82 9.07
N PHE A 719 -88.42 -26.74 8.72
CA PHE A 719 -88.75 -28.07 8.22
C PHE A 719 -89.45 -28.92 9.30
N VAL A 720 -88.99 -28.84 10.56
CA VAL A 720 -89.66 -29.44 11.72
C VAL A 720 -91.03 -28.79 11.97
N ARG A 721 -91.17 -27.47 11.80
CA ARG A 721 -92.49 -26.80 11.92
C ARG A 721 -93.48 -27.24 10.85
N ASP A 722 -93.10 -27.25 9.57
CA ASP A 722 -93.97 -27.74 8.49
C ASP A 722 -94.35 -29.20 8.73
N SER A 723 -93.39 -30.05 9.11
CA SER A 723 -93.63 -31.46 9.46
C SER A 723 -94.61 -31.61 10.63
N MET A 724 -94.52 -30.73 11.64
CA MET A 724 -95.43 -30.73 12.80
C MET A 724 -96.80 -30.11 12.49
N GLU A 725 -96.90 -29.17 11.56
CA GLU A 725 -98.19 -28.60 11.11
C GLU A 725 -98.93 -29.53 10.14
N GLU A 726 -98.23 -30.33 9.32
CA GLU A 726 -98.82 -31.47 8.60
C GLU A 726 -99.28 -32.57 9.58
N ALA A 727 -98.42 -32.98 10.52
CA ALA A 727 -98.78 -33.98 11.53
C ALA A 727 -99.93 -33.53 12.45
N ALA A 728 -100.08 -32.22 12.72
CA ALA A 728 -101.19 -31.68 13.49
C ALA A 728 -102.51 -31.57 12.71
N ARG A 729 -102.49 -31.75 11.37
CA ARG A 729 -103.70 -31.83 10.54
C ARG A 729 -104.20 -33.27 10.34
N GLU A 730 -103.37 -34.28 10.61
CA GLU A 730 -103.75 -35.69 10.48
C GLU A 730 -104.02 -36.40 11.83
N GLN A 731 -105.33 -36.50 12.13
CA GLN A 731 -105.99 -37.57 12.89
C GLN A 731 -106.16 -37.47 14.44
N PRO A 732 -107.18 -38.17 15.02
CA PRO A 732 -107.81 -37.73 16.27
C PRO A 732 -107.74 -38.71 17.48
N ALA A 733 -107.85 -38.11 18.67
CA ALA A 733 -108.49 -38.59 19.91
C ALA A 733 -108.59 -40.10 20.26
N ARG A 734 -107.87 -40.50 21.35
CA ARG A 734 -108.32 -41.30 22.53
C ARG A 734 -107.12 -41.55 23.46
N GLN A 735 -107.02 -41.00 24.68
CA GLN A 735 -107.72 -41.29 25.96
C GLN A 735 -106.97 -42.26 26.92
N VAL A 736 -106.64 -41.74 28.12
CA VAL A 736 -106.55 -42.42 29.45
C VAL A 736 -105.28 -43.28 29.71
N SER A 737 -104.58 -43.28 30.87
CA SER A 737 -104.85 -42.80 32.27
C SER A 737 -103.63 -42.25 33.05
N THR A 738 -103.95 -41.42 34.06
CA THR A 738 -103.22 -40.77 35.21
C THR A 738 -102.69 -41.73 36.33
N PRO A 739 -102.14 -41.31 37.52
CA PRO A 739 -101.74 -39.96 38.06
C PRO A 739 -100.45 -39.82 38.96
N GLN A 740 -100.11 -38.57 39.35
CA GLN A 740 -99.61 -38.03 40.67
C GLN A 740 -98.13 -38.14 41.15
N ASP A 741 -97.34 -37.05 41.03
CA ASP A 741 -97.06 -35.96 42.03
C ASP A 741 -96.82 -36.26 43.55
N PRO A 742 -96.21 -35.37 44.40
CA PRO A 742 -95.81 -33.94 44.18
C PRO A 742 -94.44 -33.43 44.77
N GLU A 743 -94.13 -32.13 44.52
CA GLU A 743 -93.46 -31.12 45.41
C GLU A 743 -91.94 -31.22 45.80
N ASP A 744 -91.14 -30.14 46.01
CA ASP A 744 -91.28 -28.69 45.74
C ASP A 744 -89.92 -27.90 45.78
N SER A 745 -89.87 -26.72 45.15
CA SER A 745 -89.13 -25.48 45.51
C SER A 745 -87.58 -25.30 45.47
N SER A 746 -87.20 -24.22 44.75
CA SER A 746 -86.28 -23.10 45.15
C SER A 746 -84.74 -23.09 44.93
N ALA A 747 -84.33 -22.09 44.13
CA ALA A 747 -83.36 -21.01 44.41
C ALA A 747 -81.80 -21.17 44.48
N ALA A 748 -81.16 -20.17 43.84
CA ALA A 748 -79.91 -19.45 44.21
C ALA A 748 -78.49 -19.92 43.74
N ALA A 749 -77.96 -19.17 42.75
CA ALA A 749 -76.65 -18.48 42.69
C ALA A 749 -75.30 -19.18 43.05
N GLY A 750 -74.43 -19.34 42.04
CA GLY A 750 -73.35 -18.38 41.74
C GLY A 750 -71.92 -18.54 42.35
N GLU A 751 -70.96 -18.93 41.49
CA GLU A 751 -69.54 -18.47 41.39
C GLU A 751 -68.59 -18.51 42.64
N PRO A 752 -67.28 -18.13 42.56
CA PRO A 752 -66.35 -17.94 41.41
C PRO A 752 -65.14 -18.95 41.46
N ALA A 753 -64.26 -19.12 40.45
CA ALA A 753 -63.18 -18.24 39.93
C ALA A 753 -62.15 -17.78 41.01
N THR A 754 -60.81 -17.67 40.83
CA THR A 754 -59.88 -17.84 39.69
C THR A 754 -58.40 -17.76 40.17
N ALA A 755 -57.44 -18.03 39.26
CA ALA A 755 -56.15 -17.30 39.06
C ALA A 755 -54.78 -17.92 39.45
N LYS A 756 -53.89 -17.99 38.43
CA LYS A 756 -52.41 -17.74 38.37
C LYS A 756 -51.49 -18.49 39.37
N GLY A 757 -50.41 -19.18 39.00
CA GLY A 757 -49.57 -19.21 37.80
C GLY A 757 -48.07 -19.07 38.16
N LYS A 758 -47.20 -19.95 37.61
CA LYS A 758 -45.70 -19.96 37.67
C LYS A 758 -45.05 -20.13 39.07
N ALA A 759 -43.93 -20.85 39.26
CA ALA A 759 -43.10 -21.70 38.39
C ALA A 759 -42.23 -22.69 39.23
N ASP A 760 -41.34 -23.42 38.54
CA ASP A 760 -40.09 -24.08 39.00
C ASP A 760 -40.09 -25.54 39.52
N ASP A 761 -39.18 -26.32 38.91
CA ASP A 761 -38.41 -27.53 39.26
C ASP A 761 -38.90 -28.59 40.27
N VAL A 762 -38.82 -29.88 39.85
CA VAL A 762 -38.19 -31.00 40.62
C VAL A 762 -37.56 -32.03 39.65
N HIS A 763 -36.47 -32.65 40.12
CA HIS A 763 -35.56 -33.60 39.44
C HIS A 763 -35.99 -35.09 39.55
N GLU A 764 -35.23 -35.95 38.85
CA GLU A 764 -34.93 -37.37 39.16
C GLU A 764 -36.02 -38.46 39.25
N GLN A 765 -35.76 -39.57 38.53
CA GLN A 765 -35.33 -40.81 39.20
C GLN A 765 -34.49 -41.71 38.29
N GLN A 766 -33.31 -42.12 38.76
CA GLN A 766 -32.54 -43.25 38.22
C GLN A 766 -32.89 -44.55 38.96
N GLY A 767 -32.73 -45.69 38.28
CA GLY A 767 -32.69 -47.01 38.90
C GLY A 767 -31.49 -47.80 38.39
N ASN A 768 -30.64 -48.27 39.29
CA ASN A 768 -29.48 -49.12 38.98
C ASN A 768 -29.31 -50.13 40.12
N LEU A 769 -28.93 -51.38 39.81
CA LEU A 769 -28.58 -52.37 40.83
C LEU A 769 -27.75 -53.53 40.24
N ALA A 770 -26.53 -53.66 40.73
CA ALA A 770 -25.67 -54.83 40.64
C ALA A 770 -25.02 -55.07 42.00
N LYS A 771 -24.72 -56.33 42.36
CA LYS A 771 -23.88 -56.68 43.51
C LYS A 771 -23.36 -58.12 43.45
N THR A 772 -22.06 -58.30 43.71
CA THR A 772 -21.49 -59.29 44.67
C THR A 772 -20.02 -58.99 44.96
N ASP A 773 -19.53 -59.42 46.14
CA ASP A 773 -18.23 -59.12 46.77
C ASP A 773 -17.24 -60.33 46.60
N GLU A 774 -16.00 -60.46 47.14
CA GLU A 774 -15.17 -59.84 48.21
C GLU A 774 -13.66 -60.11 47.89
N ALA A 775 -12.67 -59.21 48.09
CA ALA A 775 -11.75 -59.08 49.27
C ALA A 775 -10.25 -59.55 49.14
N ALA A 776 -9.39 -58.93 49.98
CA ALA A 776 -8.01 -59.29 50.44
C ALA A 776 -6.81 -59.22 49.43
N LYS A 777 -5.78 -58.35 49.60
CA LYS A 777 -4.64 -58.30 50.57
C LYS A 777 -3.55 -59.38 50.32
N SER A 778 -2.24 -59.17 50.47
CA SER A 778 -1.36 -58.08 50.97
C SER A 778 -0.05 -58.05 50.12
N SER A 779 0.99 -57.21 50.31
CA SER A 779 1.51 -56.42 51.44
C SER A 779 2.48 -55.35 50.94
#